data_AF-A0A939ZIE7-F1
#
_entry.id   AF-A0A939ZIE7-F1
#
_cell.length_a   1.000
_cell.length_b   1.000
_cell.length_c   1.000
_cell.angle_alpha   90.00
_cell.angle_beta   90.00
_cell.angle_gamma   90.00
#
_symmetry.space_group_name_H-M   'P 1'
#
loop_
_entity.id
_entity.type
_entity.pdbx_description
1 polymer ?
#
loop_
_entity_poly.entity_id
_entity_poly.type
_entity_poly.pdbx_seq_one_letter_code
_entity_poly.pdbx_strand_id
1 'polypeptide(L)'
;MDAESRSIEEYLAENGSLTYSNVGVSMMPMLKQGRDLFTVRKKGAERARKYDVVLFKRPPDKYVLHRVVKVRPEGYDILGDNCAARERNVPEERVLGVLTSFVRKGREHSVEEKGYKLYSRLAVAGQPLRIVRAKAAGAVRKLRKLFCALLAVLLVLAAVLPGDTHKSYAEPATVFPTYDVSPKTEALYMNEGDSVQMQFHTVAPVVFAGLEFSSAGDVAAEFRLYRWDKNLRLSMEGDVLISGTAANWNAGEPVGLNFESLSGGALPAGEYLLVCTVTKGSNVRIDRYLPSILGINCFDNGIFVYGSYPGEIIAAEPVSRLFAHANEQEDMVYHTAPPEWTVPEDSAIAQMGVDPTKWTAVDGLGRTLPSSKDVGKPNNKKVGIFYWTWHYNFASNVPYNVNNTIEAYPESKNDYYHEAWKPAGAYFWNEPLYGYYTELDDYVLRNHAELLADAGVDFVLFDCTNGDYTWEPAYMNLLKVWSEARAEGIKTPQVGFMMQFGWSGNTRSSLYQVYTKIYKPGLYQDLWFYWEGKPLVMAHNSGLDLEDERQAEMAQFFTFRGGDASYFGGNNTDQYWGWLHVYPQALYKNADGSVEMTTVGTCMNADWENMVLSAQNGAHNMGRSFSMDRNYSYSYTYRGRKIVCSTNMENSKFYGINFQEQWDYALSVDPQIIFVTGWNEWIMGRNVEWCGVANGFPDQCDDENSRDCEPSKGALKDYYYYQLVANIRRFKGASSYDVQAVSKSIDIHGALDAWNDPSIVTYNHYAGGRYDRDADGWATTHYVNDGVRNDIITAKVSYDRKNLYFFVETTDALTAPDSGNWMRLLLDTRVATADSKDWEEFEYILNRTAPDSRGLVLERSTGGWNWETVGYMDYSVTDNVLQVTIPRNLLDLGPGKRLEFNFKWCDNNLADGDIMSLYTDGDAAPGGRFCFHFTTRNEEFPYLTVTLIIVAAVVLAGIGTILGLKLKKLKVISDK
;
A
#
# COMPACT_ATOMS: atom_id res chain seq x y z
N MET A 1 -8.57 14.87 -23.56
CA MET A 1 -7.26 15.31 -24.11
C MET A 1 -6.24 14.70 -23.17
N ASP A 2 -5.56 13.64 -23.62
CA ASP A 2 -4.51 12.95 -22.87
C ASP A 2 -3.21 13.78 -22.88
N ALA A 3 -2.43 13.70 -21.81
CA ALA A 3 -1.04 14.17 -21.80
C ALA A 3 -0.17 13.19 -21.01
N GLU A 4 0.42 12.24 -21.73
CA GLU A 4 1.65 11.53 -21.36
C GLU A 4 2.71 12.53 -20.86
N SER A 5 3.52 12.17 -19.86
CA SER A 5 4.60 13.03 -19.33
C SER A 5 5.71 13.20 -20.38
N ARG A 6 5.55 14.19 -21.25
CA ARG A 6 6.46 14.51 -22.35
C ARG A 6 7.83 14.98 -21.83
N SER A 7 8.90 14.50 -22.46
CA SER A 7 10.26 14.98 -22.23
C SER A 7 10.48 16.42 -22.72
N ILE A 8 11.52 17.10 -22.25
CA ILE A 8 11.86 18.47 -22.69
C ILE A 8 12.17 18.51 -24.19
N GLU A 9 12.75 17.44 -24.74
CA GLU A 9 13.05 17.28 -26.15
C GLU A 9 11.76 17.19 -26.99
N GLU A 10 10.80 16.36 -26.57
CA GLU A 10 9.49 16.22 -27.22
C GLU A 10 8.71 17.54 -27.15
N TYR A 11 8.68 18.17 -25.97
CA TYR A 11 7.99 19.44 -25.78
C TYR A 11 8.59 20.55 -26.68
N LEU A 12 9.92 20.68 -26.72
CA LEU A 12 10.60 21.62 -27.61
C LEU A 12 10.41 21.26 -29.08
N ALA A 13 10.31 19.97 -29.41
CA ALA A 13 10.14 19.52 -30.78
C ALA A 13 8.78 19.93 -31.35
N GLU A 14 7.72 19.83 -30.54
CA GLU A 14 6.35 20.18 -30.89
C GLU A 14 6.07 21.68 -30.80
N ASN A 15 6.43 22.32 -29.68
CA ASN A 15 6.00 23.68 -29.36
C ASN A 15 7.02 24.75 -29.79
N GLY A 16 8.22 24.35 -30.21
CA GLY A 16 9.27 25.24 -30.72
C GLY A 16 9.94 26.15 -29.68
N SER A 17 9.38 26.27 -28.48
CA SER A 17 9.94 27.03 -27.36
C SER A 17 9.51 26.45 -26.00
N LEU A 18 10.31 26.70 -24.97
CA LEU A 18 10.08 26.27 -23.59
C LEU A 18 10.41 27.40 -22.62
N THR A 19 9.48 27.72 -21.73
CA THR A 19 9.70 28.60 -20.58
C THR A 19 9.71 27.76 -19.31
N TYR A 20 10.76 27.86 -18.51
CA TYR A 20 10.96 26.99 -17.35
C TYR A 20 11.71 27.70 -16.20
N SER A 21 11.64 27.15 -15.00
CA SER A 21 12.39 27.63 -13.83
C SER A 21 13.78 27.00 -13.78
N ASN A 22 14.80 27.76 -13.39
CA ASN A 22 16.14 27.19 -13.26
C ASN A 22 16.32 26.49 -11.90
N VAL A 23 16.98 25.32 -11.91
CA VAL A 23 17.43 24.63 -10.69
C VAL A 23 18.96 24.70 -10.62
N GLY A 24 19.50 25.04 -9.46
CA GLY A 24 20.92 25.20 -9.21
C GLY A 24 21.46 26.63 -9.33
N VAL A 25 22.76 26.77 -9.05
CA VAL A 25 23.45 28.06 -8.90
C VAL A 25 24.40 28.41 -10.06
N SER A 26 24.49 27.55 -11.09
CA SER A 26 25.50 27.66 -12.14
C SER A 26 25.36 28.90 -13.02
N MET A 27 24.16 29.44 -13.15
CA MET A 27 23.87 30.65 -13.93
C MET A 27 23.76 31.91 -13.08
N MET A 28 24.17 31.87 -11.81
CA MET A 28 24.26 33.10 -11.03
C MET A 28 25.37 34.03 -11.56
N PRO A 29 25.20 35.36 -11.45
CA PRO A 29 24.07 36.07 -10.86
C PRO A 29 22.88 36.27 -11.82
N MET A 30 22.95 35.77 -13.06
CA MET A 30 21.93 35.99 -14.10
C MET A 30 20.57 35.41 -13.71
N LEU A 31 20.54 34.14 -13.27
CA LEU A 31 19.34 33.42 -12.86
C LEU A 31 19.51 32.85 -11.45
N LYS A 32 18.52 33.04 -10.58
CA LYS A 32 18.45 32.48 -9.23
C LYS A 32 17.29 31.49 -9.13
N GLN A 33 17.61 30.27 -8.67
CA GLN A 33 16.64 29.22 -8.42
C GLN A 33 15.49 29.69 -7.52
N GLY A 34 14.28 29.23 -7.80
CA GLY A 34 13.07 29.54 -7.04
C GLY A 34 12.57 30.98 -7.21
N ARG A 35 13.14 31.75 -8.14
CA ARG A 35 12.74 33.15 -8.38
C ARG A 35 12.67 33.54 -9.84
N ASP A 36 13.67 33.14 -10.63
CA ASP A 36 13.83 33.61 -12.01
C ASP A 36 13.40 32.51 -13.01
N LEU A 37 12.77 32.89 -14.12
CA LEU A 37 12.36 32.00 -15.22
C LEU A 37 13.20 32.27 -16.46
N PHE A 38 13.34 31.29 -17.35
CA PHE A 38 14.05 31.46 -18.61
C PHE A 38 13.29 30.82 -19.77
N THR A 39 13.42 31.40 -20.96
CA THR A 39 12.78 30.91 -22.18
C THR A 39 13.84 30.55 -23.21
N VAL A 40 13.80 29.32 -23.70
CA VAL A 40 14.63 28.85 -24.81
C VAL A 40 13.78 28.54 -26.03
N ARG A 41 14.29 28.84 -27.23
CA ARG A 41 13.75 28.33 -28.49
C ARG A 41 14.45 27.03 -28.87
N LYS A 42 13.76 26.13 -29.56
CA LYS A 42 14.34 24.92 -30.15
C LYS A 42 15.53 25.31 -31.03
N LYS A 43 16.64 24.57 -30.93
CA LYS A 43 17.81 24.80 -31.79
C LYS A 43 17.46 24.44 -33.24
N GLY A 44 17.61 25.40 -34.14
CA GLY A 44 17.45 25.21 -35.59
C GLY A 44 18.76 24.76 -36.27
N ALA A 45 18.78 24.79 -37.61
CA ALA A 45 19.97 24.46 -38.40
C ALA A 45 21.16 25.43 -38.20
N GLU A 46 20.89 26.64 -37.72
CA GLU A 46 21.95 27.60 -37.38
C GLU A 46 22.69 27.19 -36.10
N ARG A 47 24.03 27.20 -36.17
CA ARG A 47 24.88 26.93 -35.01
C ARG A 47 24.76 28.04 -33.97
N ALA A 48 24.75 27.68 -32.69
CA ALA A 48 24.82 28.64 -31.59
C ALA A 48 26.09 29.48 -31.68
N ARG A 49 25.98 30.78 -31.38
CA ARG A 49 27.07 31.75 -31.49
C ARG A 49 27.77 31.87 -30.14
N LYS A 50 29.02 32.36 -30.18
CA LYS A 50 29.73 32.71 -28.95
C LYS A 50 28.91 33.76 -28.19
N TYR A 51 28.78 33.55 -26.87
CA TYR A 51 27.97 34.29 -25.90
C TYR A 51 26.51 33.84 -25.74
N ASP A 52 25.98 33.00 -26.63
CA ASP A 52 24.64 32.44 -26.47
C ASP A 52 24.58 31.56 -25.22
N VAL A 53 23.41 31.50 -24.58
CA VAL A 53 23.13 30.55 -23.50
C VAL A 53 22.30 29.42 -24.10
N VAL A 54 22.76 28.19 -23.91
CA VAL A 54 22.18 27.01 -24.55
C VAL A 54 21.70 26.01 -23.50
N LEU A 55 20.54 25.41 -23.76
CA LEU A 55 20.03 24.26 -23.01
C LEU A 55 20.56 23.00 -23.70
N PHE A 56 21.29 22.17 -22.97
CA PHE A 56 21.87 20.94 -23.51
C PHE A 56 21.72 19.78 -22.53
N LYS A 57 21.75 18.55 -23.06
CA LYS A 57 21.65 17.32 -22.28
C LYS A 57 23.04 16.81 -21.89
N ARG A 58 23.28 16.67 -20.58
CA ARG A 58 24.51 16.12 -19.99
C ARG A 58 24.26 14.67 -19.51
N PRO A 59 25.11 13.70 -19.86
CA PRO A 59 24.94 12.31 -19.41
C PRO A 59 24.98 12.13 -17.87
N PRO A 60 24.26 11.15 -17.29
CA PRO A 60 23.36 10.23 -17.99
C PRO A 60 22.08 10.91 -18.51
N ASP A 61 21.37 11.74 -17.74
CA ASP A 61 20.14 12.42 -18.21
C ASP A 61 19.84 13.77 -17.49
N LYS A 62 20.79 14.71 -17.45
CA LYS A 62 20.58 16.04 -16.83
C LYS A 62 20.54 17.17 -17.85
N TYR A 63 19.48 17.99 -17.84
CA TYR A 63 19.42 19.22 -18.63
C TYR A 63 20.15 20.36 -17.95
N VAL A 64 21.04 21.04 -18.68
CA VAL A 64 21.88 22.11 -18.14
C VAL A 64 21.83 23.32 -19.08
N LEU A 65 21.72 24.50 -18.49
CA LEU A 65 21.69 25.77 -19.22
C LEU A 65 23.02 26.50 -19.01
N HIS A 66 23.89 26.61 -20.01
CA HIS A 66 25.21 27.27 -19.90
C HIS A 66 25.56 28.14 -21.11
N ARG A 67 26.53 29.06 -20.92
CA ARG A 67 26.95 30.01 -21.95
C ARG A 67 28.04 29.43 -22.86
N VAL A 68 27.88 29.60 -24.17
CA VAL A 68 28.88 29.26 -25.18
C VAL A 68 30.07 30.23 -25.07
N VAL A 69 31.19 29.72 -24.57
CA VAL A 69 32.43 30.49 -24.44
C VAL A 69 33.35 30.32 -25.65
N LYS A 70 33.20 29.21 -26.39
CA LYS A 70 33.91 28.97 -27.65
C LYS A 70 33.09 28.07 -28.56
N VAL A 71 32.97 28.45 -29.83
CA VAL A 71 32.42 27.58 -30.89
C VAL A 71 33.58 26.80 -31.50
N ARG A 72 33.45 25.47 -31.62
CA ARG A 72 34.42 24.55 -32.24
C ARG A 72 33.86 24.01 -33.56
N PRO A 73 34.66 23.34 -34.41
CA PRO A 73 34.16 22.73 -35.63
C PRO A 73 32.97 21.78 -35.38
N GLU A 74 33.07 20.90 -34.37
CA GLU A 74 32.09 19.82 -34.11
C GLU A 74 31.21 20.03 -32.86
N GLY A 75 31.28 21.21 -32.21
CA GLY A 75 30.51 21.47 -31.00
C GLY A 75 30.92 22.74 -30.27
N TYR A 76 30.78 22.76 -28.94
CA TYR A 76 30.96 23.96 -28.12
C TYR A 76 31.80 23.70 -26.86
N ASP A 77 32.55 24.71 -26.43
CA ASP A 77 32.91 24.81 -25.02
C ASP A 77 31.89 25.72 -24.34
N ILE A 78 31.27 25.23 -23.28
CA ILE A 78 30.23 25.93 -22.54
C ILE A 78 30.60 26.05 -21.05
N LEU A 79 30.08 27.10 -20.42
CA LEU A 79 30.35 27.40 -19.03
C LEU A 79 29.19 28.17 -18.39
N GLY A 80 28.79 27.76 -17.18
CA GLY A 80 27.90 28.56 -16.34
C GLY A 80 28.50 29.90 -15.89
N ASP A 81 27.67 30.94 -15.77
CA ASP A 81 28.12 32.28 -15.37
C ASP A 81 28.70 32.33 -13.94
N ASN A 82 28.43 31.32 -13.10
CA ASN A 82 29.00 31.15 -11.76
C ASN A 82 30.03 30.00 -11.66
N CYS A 83 30.37 29.35 -12.77
CA CYS A 83 31.24 28.16 -12.76
C CYS A 83 32.70 28.51 -13.10
N ALA A 84 33.65 27.73 -12.56
CA ALA A 84 35.08 27.82 -12.90
C ALA A 84 35.54 26.72 -13.88
N ALA A 85 34.88 25.56 -13.90
CA ALA A 85 35.20 24.43 -14.78
C ALA A 85 34.36 24.47 -16.05
N ARG A 86 35.02 24.44 -17.22
CA ARG A 86 34.34 24.40 -18.54
C ARG A 86 33.96 22.98 -18.91
N GLU A 87 32.80 22.82 -19.53
CA GLU A 87 32.50 21.64 -20.32
C GLU A 87 33.08 21.85 -21.70
N ARG A 88 33.99 20.96 -22.09
CA ARG A 88 34.73 21.05 -23.35
C ARG A 88 34.16 20.07 -24.36
N ASN A 89 34.15 20.48 -25.63
CA ASN A 89 33.74 19.65 -26.75
C ASN A 89 32.33 19.06 -26.56
N VAL A 90 31.39 19.84 -26.04
CA VAL A 90 29.97 19.43 -26.00
C VAL A 90 29.47 19.32 -27.44
N PRO A 91 29.05 18.12 -27.89
CA PRO A 91 28.65 17.92 -29.27
C PRO A 91 27.45 18.79 -29.68
N GLU A 92 27.42 19.19 -30.94
CA GLU A 92 26.38 20.01 -31.56
C GLU A 92 24.96 19.48 -31.28
N GLU A 93 24.79 18.16 -31.39
CA GLU A 93 23.55 17.40 -31.26
C GLU A 93 23.01 17.34 -29.83
N ARG A 94 23.85 17.57 -28.82
CA ARG A 94 23.39 17.61 -27.42
C ARG A 94 22.76 18.93 -27.03
N VAL A 95 22.89 19.96 -27.85
CA VAL A 95 22.27 21.26 -27.62
C VAL A 95 20.84 21.26 -28.16
N LEU A 96 19.88 21.37 -27.26
CA LEU A 96 18.44 21.26 -27.55
C LEU A 96 17.80 22.62 -27.86
N GLY A 97 18.27 23.70 -27.22
CA GLY A 97 17.69 25.02 -27.38
C GLY A 97 18.62 26.18 -27.05
N VAL A 98 18.23 27.39 -27.48
CA VAL A 98 18.97 28.64 -27.28
C VAL A 98 18.09 29.66 -26.56
N LEU A 99 18.63 30.29 -25.52
CA LEU A 99 17.94 31.29 -24.71
C LEU A 99 17.51 32.51 -25.56
N THR A 100 16.26 32.95 -25.40
CA THR A 100 15.67 34.13 -26.06
C THR A 100 15.32 35.25 -25.08
N SER A 101 14.80 34.90 -23.91
CA SER A 101 14.47 35.85 -22.85
C SER A 101 14.53 35.17 -21.47
N PHE A 102 14.53 35.98 -20.42
CA PHE A 102 14.41 35.50 -19.04
C PHE A 102 13.69 36.52 -18.16
N VAL A 103 12.98 36.04 -17.14
CA VAL A 103 12.30 36.87 -16.16
C VAL A 103 13.14 36.88 -14.89
N ARG A 104 13.65 38.05 -14.51
CA ARG A 104 14.47 38.24 -13.31
C ARG A 104 13.82 39.22 -12.36
N LYS A 105 13.54 38.80 -11.12
CA LYS A 105 12.80 39.61 -10.13
C LYS A 105 11.50 40.21 -10.71
N GLY A 106 10.75 39.40 -11.46
CA GLY A 106 9.46 39.78 -12.05
C GLY A 106 9.53 40.70 -13.28
N ARG A 107 10.72 40.99 -13.83
CA ARG A 107 10.87 41.75 -15.09
C ARG A 107 11.44 40.87 -16.18
N GLU A 108 10.81 40.88 -17.36
CA GLU A 108 11.32 40.18 -18.54
C GLU A 108 12.49 40.95 -19.18
N HIS A 109 13.52 40.21 -19.56
CA HIS A 109 14.71 40.69 -20.24
C HIS A 109 14.95 39.89 -21.51
N SER A 110 15.11 40.58 -22.63
CA SER A 110 15.49 39.95 -23.90
C SER A 110 17.01 39.79 -24.02
N VAL A 111 17.46 38.69 -24.63
CA VAL A 111 18.89 38.50 -24.96
C VAL A 111 19.39 39.50 -26.02
N GLU A 112 18.48 40.23 -26.67
CA GLU A 112 18.84 41.25 -27.65
C GLU A 112 19.18 42.62 -27.02
N GLU A 113 18.86 42.82 -25.74
CA GLU A 113 19.11 44.06 -25.01
C GLU A 113 20.61 44.41 -24.97
N LYS A 114 20.92 45.71 -25.14
CA LYS A 114 22.30 46.21 -25.07
C LYS A 114 22.96 45.86 -23.73
N GLY A 115 22.20 45.94 -22.63
CA GLY A 115 22.65 45.60 -21.29
C GLY A 115 23.00 44.11 -21.15
N TYR A 116 22.16 43.22 -21.66
CA TYR A 116 22.44 41.78 -21.67
C TYR A 116 23.64 41.42 -22.55
N LYS A 117 23.77 42.02 -23.73
CA LYS A 117 24.93 41.79 -24.63
C LYS A 117 26.24 42.23 -23.98
N LEU A 118 26.23 43.35 -23.26
CA LEU A 118 27.38 43.81 -22.48
C LEU A 118 27.68 42.87 -21.31
N TYR A 119 26.66 42.47 -20.54
CA TYR A 119 26.78 41.49 -19.46
C TYR A 119 27.40 40.18 -19.96
N SER A 120 26.90 39.64 -21.07
CA SER A 120 27.36 38.35 -21.63
C SER A 120 28.84 38.39 -22.02
N ARG A 121 29.31 39.51 -22.58
CA ARG A 121 30.73 39.71 -22.88
C ARG A 121 31.58 39.84 -21.63
N LEU A 122 31.11 40.60 -20.63
CA LEU A 122 31.80 40.78 -19.34
C LEU A 122 31.86 39.47 -18.54
N ALA A 123 30.79 38.67 -18.57
CA ALA A 123 30.75 37.36 -17.94
C ALA A 123 31.86 36.48 -18.52
N VAL A 124 31.93 36.30 -19.85
CA VAL A 124 32.98 35.48 -20.48
C VAL A 124 34.37 36.09 -20.31
N ALA A 125 34.53 37.42 -20.43
CA ALA A 125 35.82 38.09 -20.23
C ALA A 125 36.34 37.99 -18.78
N GLY A 126 35.44 37.96 -17.80
CA GLY A 126 35.78 37.77 -16.38
C GLY A 126 36.10 36.32 -15.99
N GLN A 127 36.02 35.37 -16.93
CA GLN A 127 36.29 33.95 -16.65
C GLN A 127 37.72 33.68 -16.12
N PRO A 128 38.80 34.23 -16.69
CA PRO A 128 40.15 34.01 -16.15
C PRO A 128 40.26 34.48 -14.69
N LEU A 129 39.61 35.60 -14.35
CA LEU A 129 39.58 36.12 -12.97
C LEU A 129 38.81 35.20 -12.02
N ARG A 130 37.71 34.57 -12.48
CA ARG A 130 36.96 33.57 -11.70
C ARG A 130 37.79 32.31 -11.43
N ILE A 131 38.55 31.83 -12.43
CA ILE A 131 39.47 30.71 -12.28
C ILE A 131 40.63 31.07 -11.34
N VAL A 132 41.18 32.28 -11.46
CA VAL A 132 42.23 32.79 -10.56
C VAL A 132 41.69 32.97 -9.14
N ARG A 133 40.46 33.47 -8.93
CA ARG A 133 39.82 33.55 -7.61
C ARG A 133 39.57 32.18 -6.99
N ALA A 134 39.08 31.20 -7.76
CA ALA A 134 38.90 29.84 -7.29
C ALA A 134 40.25 29.19 -6.89
N LYS A 135 41.32 29.43 -7.66
CA LYS A 135 42.68 28.97 -7.33
C LYS A 135 43.32 29.76 -6.17
N ALA A 136 43.09 31.06 -6.08
CA ALA A 136 43.59 31.93 -5.02
C ALA A 136 42.87 31.69 -3.69
N ALA A 137 41.57 31.37 -3.69
CA ALA A 137 40.86 30.92 -2.50
C ALA A 137 41.46 29.63 -1.93
N GLY A 138 41.90 28.71 -2.81
CA GLY A 138 42.68 27.53 -2.42
C GLY A 138 44.08 27.85 -1.88
N ALA A 139 44.76 28.87 -2.43
CA ALA A 139 46.08 29.32 -1.96
C ALA A 139 46.02 30.11 -0.65
N VAL A 140 44.99 30.94 -0.43
CA VAL A 140 44.72 31.66 0.82
C VAL A 140 44.37 30.69 1.95
N ARG A 141 43.68 29.58 1.63
CA ARG A 141 43.42 28.48 2.58
C ARG A 141 44.70 27.72 2.98
N LYS A 142 45.73 27.71 2.11
CA LYS A 142 47.09 27.20 2.44
C LYS A 142 47.96 28.23 3.17
N LEU A 143 47.88 29.52 2.85
CA LEU A 143 48.63 30.59 3.52
C LEU A 143 48.14 30.91 4.94
N ARG A 144 46.83 30.78 5.21
CA ARG A 144 46.28 30.87 6.58
C ARG A 144 46.80 29.78 7.52
N LYS A 145 47.16 28.59 7.00
CA LYS A 145 47.78 27.52 7.79
C LYS A 145 49.26 27.79 8.11
N LEU A 146 49.98 28.58 7.31
CA LEU A 146 51.37 28.96 7.60
C LEU A 146 51.50 30.19 8.51
N PHE A 147 50.54 31.11 8.48
CA PHE A 147 50.61 32.35 9.26
C PHE A 147 50.26 32.16 10.76
N CYS A 148 49.49 31.12 11.11
CA CYS A 148 49.25 30.77 12.52
C CYS A 148 50.41 29.99 13.17
N ALA A 149 51.35 29.44 12.39
CA ALA A 149 52.48 28.67 12.91
C ALA A 149 53.71 29.54 13.28
N LEU A 150 53.76 30.81 12.82
CA LEU A 150 54.91 31.70 13.06
C LEU A 150 54.73 32.67 14.24
N LEU A 151 53.55 32.77 14.83
CA LEU A 151 53.30 33.65 15.99
C LEU A 151 53.58 32.97 17.35
N ALA A 152 53.76 31.65 17.38
CA ALA A 152 53.94 30.87 18.62
C ALA A 152 55.42 30.64 19.01
N VAL A 153 56.39 31.03 18.16
CA VAL A 153 57.82 30.73 18.37
C VAL A 153 58.62 31.92 18.91
N LEU A 154 57.99 33.09 19.11
CA LEU A 154 58.72 34.34 19.38
C LEU A 154 58.62 34.90 20.80
N LEU A 155 58.03 34.20 21.79
CA LEU A 155 58.01 34.70 23.17
C LEU A 155 58.16 33.60 24.24
N VAL A 156 58.97 32.58 23.94
CA VAL A 156 59.56 31.71 24.97
C VAL A 156 61.08 31.69 24.75
N LEU A 157 61.81 32.57 25.44
CA LEU A 157 63.18 32.35 25.92
C LEU A 157 63.74 33.58 26.66
N ALA A 158 63.52 33.60 27.98
CA ALA A 158 64.34 34.17 29.07
C ALA A 158 63.37 34.38 30.26
N ALA A 159 63.48 33.74 31.42
CA ALA A 159 64.69 33.39 32.14
C ALA A 159 64.48 32.14 33.01
N VAL A 160 65.59 31.43 33.18
CA VAL A 160 65.82 30.26 34.02
C VAL A 160 66.08 30.71 35.46
N LEU A 161 65.60 29.96 36.47
CA LEU A 161 66.38 29.32 37.56
C LEU A 161 65.47 28.90 38.75
N PRO A 162 65.92 27.92 39.59
CA PRO A 162 65.08 26.85 40.14
C PRO A 162 64.97 26.87 41.67
N GLY A 163 64.18 25.93 42.18
CA GLY A 163 64.04 25.56 43.59
C GLY A 163 62.55 25.50 43.97
N ASP A 164 62.06 24.58 44.78
CA ASP A 164 62.66 23.44 45.46
C ASP A 164 61.50 22.47 45.78
N THR A 165 61.87 21.25 46.13
CA THR A 165 61.02 20.12 46.54
C THR A 165 59.77 20.47 47.38
N HIS A 166 58.64 19.76 47.20
CA HIS A 166 57.92 19.07 48.29
C HIS A 166 56.71 18.21 47.84
N LYS A 167 56.83 16.91 48.15
CA LYS A 167 55.86 15.97 48.74
C LYS A 167 54.48 15.74 48.11
N SER A 168 54.23 14.46 47.85
CA SER A 168 52.99 13.79 47.48
C SER A 168 51.82 14.07 48.42
N TYR A 169 50.68 14.39 47.82
CA TYR A 169 49.35 13.99 48.28
C TYR A 169 48.56 13.61 47.01
N ALA A 170 48.11 12.36 46.92
CA ALA A 170 47.17 11.97 45.87
C ALA A 170 45.82 12.62 46.20
N GLU A 171 45.41 13.59 45.38
CA GLU A 171 44.06 14.15 45.45
C GLU A 171 43.05 13.14 44.89
N PRO A 172 41.80 13.12 45.41
CA PRO A 172 40.78 12.19 44.94
C PRO A 172 40.43 12.44 43.46
N ALA A 173 40.14 11.35 42.75
CA ALA A 173 39.65 11.37 41.37
C ALA A 173 38.46 12.33 41.22
N THR A 174 38.43 13.08 40.12
CA THR A 174 37.36 14.05 39.84
C THR A 174 36.20 13.38 39.09
N VAL A 175 35.00 13.46 39.67
CA VAL A 175 33.75 12.95 39.08
C VAL A 175 33.12 14.05 38.21
N PHE A 176 32.76 13.69 36.98
CA PHE A 176 32.09 14.59 36.05
C PHE A 176 30.69 14.05 35.73
N PRO A 177 29.62 14.81 36.02
CA PRO A 177 28.28 14.43 35.60
C PRO A 177 28.16 14.51 34.08
N THR A 178 27.40 13.59 33.50
CA THR A 178 27.13 13.56 32.05
C THR A 178 25.94 14.44 31.66
N TYR A 179 25.35 15.17 32.59
CA TYR A 179 24.12 15.95 32.42
C TYR A 179 24.17 17.29 33.16
N ASP A 180 23.35 18.25 32.73
CA ASP A 180 23.10 19.51 33.46
C ASP A 180 21.80 19.40 34.26
N VAL A 181 21.76 19.96 35.47
CA VAL A 181 20.73 19.71 36.48
C VAL A 181 19.39 20.44 36.22
N SER A 182 19.21 21.14 35.09
CA SER A 182 17.96 21.87 34.82
C SER A 182 17.69 22.22 33.34
N PRO A 183 16.47 22.01 32.81
CA PRO A 183 15.36 21.23 33.35
C PRO A 183 15.35 19.77 32.83
N LYS A 184 14.78 18.88 33.65
CA LYS A 184 14.40 17.53 33.22
C LYS A 184 13.26 17.62 32.20
N THR A 185 13.40 16.96 31.06
CA THR A 185 12.49 17.16 29.92
C THR A 185 11.71 15.92 29.52
N GLU A 186 12.25 14.72 29.74
CA GLU A 186 11.63 13.48 29.27
C GLU A 186 12.05 12.28 30.12
N ALA A 187 11.17 11.28 30.23
CA ALA A 187 11.47 9.99 30.86
C ALA A 187 11.32 8.89 29.81
N LEU A 188 12.38 8.10 29.62
CA LEU A 188 12.40 6.94 28.75
C LEU A 188 12.22 5.68 29.61
N TYR A 189 11.35 4.77 29.18
CA TYR A 189 11.16 3.46 29.79
C TYR A 189 11.66 2.39 28.84
N MET A 190 12.58 1.56 29.30
CA MET A 190 13.27 0.52 28.53
C MET A 190 12.82 -0.87 29.00
N ASN A 191 12.59 -1.77 28.04
CA ASN A 191 12.29 -3.18 28.25
C ASN A 191 13.45 -4.07 27.77
N GLU A 192 13.37 -5.37 28.05
CA GLU A 192 14.32 -6.36 27.54
C GLU A 192 14.51 -6.24 26.01
N GLY A 193 15.76 -6.09 25.57
CA GLY A 193 16.13 -5.81 24.19
C GLY A 193 16.37 -4.33 23.87
N ASP A 194 15.79 -3.40 24.64
CA ASP A 194 16.00 -1.96 24.45
C ASP A 194 17.40 -1.52 24.88
N SER A 195 17.88 -0.43 24.27
CA SER A 195 19.21 0.09 24.48
C SER A 195 19.28 1.61 24.44
N VAL A 196 20.23 2.16 25.20
CA VAL A 196 20.65 3.57 25.10
C VAL A 196 22.13 3.63 24.79
N GLN A 197 22.55 4.63 24.03
CA GLN A 197 23.95 4.86 23.71
C GLN A 197 24.38 6.28 24.05
N MET A 198 25.59 6.44 24.57
CA MET A 198 26.19 7.72 24.92
C MET A 198 27.58 7.83 24.30
N GLN A 199 27.73 8.69 23.29
CA GLN A 199 29.02 9.11 22.77
C GLN A 199 29.60 10.18 23.70
N PHE A 200 30.87 10.05 24.07
CA PHE A 200 31.57 11.04 24.89
C PHE A 200 33.02 11.24 24.45
N HIS A 201 33.50 12.49 24.46
CA HIS A 201 34.89 12.85 24.11
C HIS A 201 35.64 13.40 25.32
N THR A 202 36.65 12.66 25.80
CA THR A 202 37.46 13.00 26.98
C THR A 202 38.84 13.53 26.59
N VAL A 203 39.35 14.52 27.33
CA VAL A 203 40.72 15.08 27.16
C VAL A 203 41.75 14.49 28.14
N ALA A 204 41.31 13.63 29.06
CA ALA A 204 42.15 12.98 30.06
C ALA A 204 41.72 11.52 30.22
N PRO A 205 42.61 10.62 30.70
CA PRO A 205 42.24 9.24 30.96
C PRO A 205 41.12 9.12 32.00
N VAL A 206 40.24 8.13 31.84
CA VAL A 206 39.09 7.89 32.71
C VAL A 206 39.10 6.45 33.25
N VAL A 207 38.59 6.25 34.46
CA VAL A 207 38.57 4.95 35.16
C VAL A 207 37.18 4.34 35.27
N PHE A 208 36.13 5.15 35.05
CA PHE A 208 34.74 4.69 35.07
C PHE A 208 33.88 5.52 34.12
N ALA A 209 32.89 4.88 33.49
CA ALA A 209 31.79 5.54 32.81
C ALA A 209 30.48 4.76 33.06
N GLY A 210 29.43 5.45 33.48
CA GLY A 210 28.14 4.83 33.79
C GLY A 210 26.95 5.76 33.64
N LEU A 211 25.75 5.17 33.67
CA LEU A 211 24.47 5.83 33.52
C LEU A 211 23.62 5.58 34.78
N GLU A 212 22.81 6.56 35.14
CA GLU A 212 21.88 6.48 36.27
C GLU A 212 20.50 6.06 35.79
N PHE A 213 19.98 4.99 36.38
CA PHE A 213 18.64 4.48 36.10
C PHE A 213 17.78 4.55 37.35
N SER A 214 16.47 4.59 37.13
CA SER A 214 15.45 4.34 38.15
C SER A 214 14.70 3.07 37.79
N SER A 215 14.77 2.05 38.64
CA SER A 215 14.12 0.77 38.42
C SER A 215 13.55 0.21 39.72
N ALA A 216 12.51 -0.61 39.60
CA ALA A 216 11.98 -1.43 40.68
C ALA A 216 11.89 -2.89 40.20
N GLY A 217 12.50 -3.83 40.92
CA GLY A 217 12.42 -5.27 40.62
C GLY A 217 13.72 -5.92 40.12
N ASP A 218 13.59 -7.13 39.56
CA ASP A 218 14.68 -7.99 39.06
C ASP A 218 15.10 -7.59 37.64
N VAL A 219 16.01 -6.62 37.53
CA VAL A 219 16.47 -6.03 36.28
C VAL A 219 17.95 -6.33 36.02
N ALA A 220 18.33 -6.49 34.75
CA ALA A 220 19.73 -6.62 34.33
C ALA A 220 20.01 -5.91 33.00
N ALA A 221 21.23 -5.41 32.84
CA ALA A 221 21.71 -4.77 31.63
C ALA A 221 23.15 -5.18 31.29
N GLU A 222 23.45 -5.19 30.00
CA GLU A 222 24.79 -5.33 29.45
C GLU A 222 25.31 -3.97 28.99
N PHE A 223 26.53 -3.64 29.40
CA PHE A 223 27.25 -2.45 28.96
C PHE A 223 28.40 -2.87 28.04
N ARG A 224 28.56 -2.16 26.92
CA ARG A 224 29.68 -2.33 25.99
C ARG A 224 30.27 -0.98 25.64
N LEU A 225 31.60 -0.90 25.59
CA LEU A 225 32.33 0.29 25.19
C LEU A 225 33.01 0.07 23.84
N TYR A 226 32.83 1.02 22.92
CA TYR A 226 33.48 1.04 21.61
C TYR A 226 34.32 2.31 21.47
N ARG A 227 35.29 2.28 20.56
CA ARG A 227 35.94 3.49 20.07
C ARG A 227 34.99 4.20 19.10
N TRP A 228 34.90 5.53 19.20
CA TRP A 228 34.12 6.28 18.23
C TRP A 228 34.79 6.26 16.85
N ASP A 229 34.03 5.86 15.83
CA ASP A 229 34.41 5.95 14.42
C ASP A 229 33.27 6.59 13.62
N LYS A 230 33.36 7.89 13.36
CA LYS A 230 32.52 8.70 12.44
C LYS A 230 31.01 8.76 12.72
N ASN A 231 30.34 7.65 13.02
CA ASN A 231 28.93 7.53 13.34
C ASN A 231 28.65 6.31 14.26
N LEU A 232 27.41 6.20 14.72
CA LEU A 232 26.99 5.13 15.64
C LEU A 232 27.22 3.73 15.06
N ARG A 233 26.79 3.49 13.81
CA ARG A 233 26.85 2.16 13.16
C ARG A 233 28.29 1.67 13.04
N LEU A 234 29.17 2.49 12.48
CA LEU A 234 30.58 2.14 12.29
C LEU A 234 31.29 1.91 13.64
N SER A 235 30.92 2.68 14.67
CA SER A 235 31.43 2.46 16.03
C SER A 235 31.01 1.10 16.58
N MET A 236 29.74 0.69 16.37
CA MET A 236 29.21 -0.60 16.83
C MET A 236 29.67 -1.81 16.00
N GLU A 237 30.09 -1.60 14.74
CA GLU A 237 30.75 -2.62 13.90
C GLU A 237 32.22 -2.86 14.30
N GLY A 238 32.81 -1.94 15.06
CA GLY A 238 34.17 -2.04 15.56
C GLY A 238 34.33 -3.01 16.73
N ASP A 239 35.57 -3.18 17.17
CA ASP A 239 35.90 -4.05 18.30
C ASP A 239 35.35 -3.49 19.63
N VAL A 240 34.71 -4.35 20.42
CA VAL A 240 34.34 -4.05 21.80
C VAL A 240 35.61 -3.90 22.63
N LEU A 241 35.84 -2.71 23.20
CA LEU A 241 37.01 -2.43 24.03
C LEU A 241 36.91 -3.09 25.41
N ILE A 242 35.71 -3.04 25.99
CA ILE A 242 35.38 -3.66 27.28
C ILE A 242 33.86 -3.82 27.37
N SER A 243 33.42 -4.88 28.03
CA SER A 243 32.02 -5.11 28.35
C SER A 243 31.85 -5.54 29.80
N GLY A 244 30.63 -5.43 30.30
CA GLY A 244 30.27 -5.79 31.67
C GLY A 244 28.77 -5.91 31.80
N THR A 245 28.30 -6.62 32.83
CA THR A 245 26.89 -6.75 33.14
C THR A 245 26.60 -6.19 34.52
N ALA A 246 25.41 -5.64 34.67
CA ALA A 246 24.88 -5.20 35.95
C ALA A 246 23.49 -5.79 36.17
N ALA A 247 23.13 -6.00 37.44
CA ALA A 247 21.79 -6.43 37.82
C ALA A 247 21.44 -5.88 39.20
N ASN A 248 20.13 -5.68 39.45
CA ASN A 248 19.58 -5.31 40.75
C ASN A 248 20.26 -4.08 41.40
N TRP A 249 20.54 -3.05 40.60
CA TRP A 249 21.14 -1.80 41.08
C TRP A 249 20.13 -0.91 41.82
N ASN A 250 20.63 -0.01 42.67
CA ASN A 250 19.80 0.96 43.37
C ASN A 250 19.39 2.11 42.44
N ALA A 251 18.18 2.63 42.64
CA ALA A 251 17.70 3.78 41.87
C ALA A 251 18.56 5.03 42.16
N GLY A 252 19.02 5.68 41.08
CA GLY A 252 19.82 6.91 41.15
C GLY A 252 21.31 6.70 41.44
N GLU A 253 21.80 5.46 41.50
CA GLU A 253 23.24 5.19 41.51
C GLU A 253 23.74 4.94 40.07
N PRO A 254 24.87 5.55 39.64
CA PRO A 254 25.45 5.27 38.33
C PRO A 254 25.89 3.81 38.23
N VAL A 255 25.49 3.16 37.14
CA VAL A 255 25.86 1.78 36.81
C VAL A 255 26.56 1.78 35.46
N GLY A 256 27.69 1.08 35.37
CA GLY A 256 28.49 1.11 34.15
C GLY A 256 29.77 0.28 34.23
N LEU A 257 30.79 0.71 33.51
CA LEU A 257 32.03 -0.04 33.31
C LEU A 257 33.18 0.58 34.11
N ASN A 258 33.91 -0.28 34.85
CA ASN A 258 35.19 0.06 35.46
C ASN A 258 36.33 -0.36 34.52
N PHE A 259 37.30 0.53 34.32
CA PHE A 259 38.39 0.38 33.35
C PHE A 259 39.72 -0.08 33.96
N GLU A 260 39.77 -0.42 35.25
CA GLU A 260 40.96 -0.95 35.93
C GLU A 260 41.52 -2.21 35.26
N SER A 261 40.67 -2.99 34.59
CA SER A 261 41.05 -4.21 33.87
C SER A 261 41.71 -3.95 32.51
N LEU A 262 41.69 -2.71 32.00
CA LEU A 262 42.37 -2.34 30.77
C LEU A 262 43.90 -2.27 30.96
N SER A 263 44.64 -2.56 29.90
CA SER A 263 46.10 -2.40 29.88
C SER A 263 46.48 -0.93 30.12
N GLY A 264 46.86 -0.60 31.36
CA GLY A 264 47.16 0.77 31.80
C GLY A 264 46.24 1.29 32.91
N GLY A 265 45.23 0.52 33.33
CA GLY A 265 44.36 0.83 34.46
C GLY A 265 43.35 1.97 34.22
N ALA A 266 43.30 2.51 33.00
CA ALA A 266 42.38 3.57 32.61
C ALA A 266 42.14 3.55 31.09
N LEU A 267 40.98 4.05 30.66
CA LEU A 267 40.68 4.36 29.28
C LEU A 267 41.40 5.67 28.90
N PRO A 268 42.26 5.71 27.86
CA PRO A 268 43.02 6.91 27.52
C PRO A 268 42.11 8.05 27.02
N ALA A 269 42.66 9.27 26.94
CA ALA A 269 41.94 10.40 26.36
C ALA A 269 41.55 10.10 24.89
N GLY A 270 40.30 10.38 24.55
CA GLY A 270 39.75 10.05 23.25
C GLY A 270 38.23 10.09 23.23
N GLU A 271 37.67 9.62 22.12
CA GLU A 271 36.24 9.61 21.87
C GLU A 271 35.71 8.18 21.78
N TYR A 272 34.61 7.94 22.48
CA TYR A 272 34.09 6.60 22.77
C TYR A 272 32.57 6.58 22.72
N LEU A 273 32.03 5.36 22.58
CA LEU A 273 30.60 5.09 22.61
C LEU A 273 30.31 4.05 23.72
N LEU A 274 29.57 4.46 24.74
CA LEU A 274 29.01 3.55 25.74
C LEU A 274 27.62 3.10 25.26
N VAL A 275 27.40 1.79 25.20
CA VAL A 275 26.11 1.17 24.86
C VAL A 275 25.62 0.40 26.07
N CYS A 276 24.37 0.65 26.48
CA CYS A 276 23.68 -0.10 27.53
C CYS A 276 22.45 -0.77 26.93
N THR A 277 22.34 -2.09 27.04
CA THR A 277 21.20 -2.88 26.58
C THR A 277 20.56 -3.58 27.76
N VAL A 278 19.24 -3.45 27.94
CA VAL A 278 18.50 -4.17 28.97
C VAL A 278 18.42 -5.64 28.55
N THR A 279 19.00 -6.53 29.36
CA THR A 279 19.02 -7.97 29.09
C THR A 279 17.98 -8.74 29.89
N LYS A 280 17.32 -8.08 30.86
CA LYS A 280 16.26 -8.67 31.67
C LYS A 280 15.44 -7.58 32.35
N GLY A 281 14.11 -7.71 32.31
CA GLY A 281 13.17 -6.84 33.02
C GLY A 281 12.44 -5.84 32.12
N SER A 282 11.47 -5.12 32.70
CA SER A 282 10.64 -4.13 31.99
C SER A 282 10.54 -2.83 32.78
N ASN A 283 10.19 -1.73 32.11
CA ASN A 283 10.06 -0.39 32.69
C ASN A 283 11.31 0.14 33.41
N VAL A 284 12.52 -0.20 32.91
CA VAL A 284 13.76 0.43 33.38
C VAL A 284 13.76 1.88 32.93
N ARG A 285 13.69 2.83 33.87
CA ARG A 285 13.52 4.25 33.55
C ARG A 285 14.87 4.98 33.54
N ILE A 286 15.13 5.72 32.48
CA ILE A 286 16.22 6.71 32.40
C ILE A 286 15.62 8.07 32.03
N ASP A 287 16.09 9.13 32.69
CA ASP A 287 15.60 10.50 32.43
C ASP A 287 16.50 11.23 31.42
N ARG A 288 15.98 12.23 30.72
CA ARG A 288 16.75 13.07 29.79
C ARG A 288 16.72 14.55 30.18
N TYR A 289 17.89 15.15 30.28
CA TYR A 289 18.10 16.54 30.71
C TYR A 289 18.57 17.43 29.56
N LEU A 290 18.11 18.68 29.54
CA LEU A 290 18.54 19.71 28.58
C LEU A 290 19.22 20.88 29.31
N PRO A 291 20.19 21.58 28.67
CA PRO A 291 20.73 21.34 27.33
C PRO A 291 21.76 20.18 27.30
N SER A 292 22.13 19.70 26.11
CA SER A 292 23.19 18.69 25.98
C SER A 292 24.51 19.19 26.59
N ILE A 293 25.21 18.29 27.28
CA ILE A 293 26.59 18.56 27.71
C ILE A 293 27.50 18.59 26.49
N LEU A 294 28.29 19.65 26.39
CA LEU A 294 29.28 19.80 25.34
C LEU A 294 30.26 18.62 25.37
N GLY A 295 30.29 17.85 24.27
CA GLY A 295 31.13 16.65 24.19
C GLY A 295 30.40 15.34 24.41
N ILE A 296 29.08 15.38 24.62
CA ILE A 296 28.22 14.21 24.78
C ILE A 296 27.09 14.23 23.74
N ASN A 297 26.89 13.10 23.07
CA ASN A 297 25.74 12.84 22.20
C ASN A 297 25.04 11.56 22.68
N CYS A 298 23.71 11.54 22.66
CA CYS A 298 22.92 10.42 23.19
C CYS A 298 22.07 9.77 22.09
N PHE A 299 21.71 8.50 22.27
CA PHE A 299 20.90 7.72 21.32
C PHE A 299 19.93 6.79 22.06
N ASP A 300 18.66 6.78 21.64
CA ASP A 300 17.64 5.82 22.08
C ASP A 300 17.51 4.74 20.99
N ASN A 301 17.78 3.48 21.30
CA ASN A 301 17.70 2.35 20.36
C ASN A 301 18.41 2.63 19.02
N GLY A 302 19.58 3.27 19.10
CA GLY A 302 20.41 3.62 17.97
C GLY A 302 20.02 4.90 17.23
N ILE A 303 19.10 5.70 17.79
CA ILE A 303 18.63 6.94 17.18
C ILE A 303 19.05 8.13 18.01
N PHE A 304 19.74 9.11 17.38
CA PHE A 304 20.25 10.30 18.05
C PHE A 304 19.15 11.06 18.79
N VAL A 305 19.39 11.46 20.04
CA VAL A 305 18.45 12.27 20.82
C VAL A 305 19.12 13.50 21.41
N TYR A 306 18.38 14.61 21.41
CA TYR A 306 18.86 15.86 21.99
C TYR A 306 18.74 15.81 23.53
N GLY A 307 19.79 16.22 24.21
CA GLY A 307 19.93 16.13 25.65
C GLY A 307 21.01 15.16 26.10
N SER A 308 21.10 14.97 27.41
CA SER A 308 22.04 14.04 28.02
C SER A 308 21.38 13.19 29.09
N TYR A 309 21.76 11.92 29.17
CA TYR A 309 21.33 11.02 30.23
C TYR A 309 22.08 11.30 31.52
N PRO A 310 21.44 11.12 32.68
CA PRO A 310 22.10 11.18 33.97
C PRO A 310 23.11 10.04 34.09
N GLY A 311 24.22 10.31 34.76
CA GLY A 311 25.38 9.44 34.75
C GLY A 311 26.65 10.18 35.14
N GLU A 312 27.74 9.43 35.24
CA GLU A 312 29.04 9.91 35.70
C GLU A 312 30.20 9.33 34.90
N ILE A 313 31.23 10.14 34.70
CA ILE A 313 32.54 9.72 34.21
C ILE A 313 33.61 10.18 35.20
N ILE A 314 34.48 9.26 35.61
CA ILE A 314 35.51 9.52 36.63
C ILE A 314 36.88 9.61 35.96
N ALA A 315 37.56 10.74 36.11
CA ALA A 315 38.92 10.94 35.60
C ALA A 315 39.95 10.15 36.43
N ALA A 316 40.96 9.58 35.78
CA ALA A 316 42.05 8.84 36.44
C ALA A 316 42.95 9.74 37.30
N GLU A 317 43.02 11.03 36.97
CA GLU A 317 43.80 12.05 37.65
C GLU A 317 42.96 13.33 37.83
N PRO A 318 43.28 14.20 38.81
CA PRO A 318 42.59 15.48 38.99
C PRO A 318 42.70 16.37 37.74
N VAL A 319 41.56 16.75 37.17
CA VAL A 319 41.47 17.66 36.02
C VAL A 319 40.34 18.66 36.21
N SER A 320 40.49 19.89 35.70
CA SER A 320 39.46 20.94 35.83
C SER A 320 38.39 20.90 34.74
N ARG A 321 38.60 20.12 33.67
CA ARG A 321 37.67 19.92 32.56
C ARG A 321 37.95 18.57 31.90
N LEU A 322 36.92 17.75 31.75
CA LEU A 322 37.05 16.43 31.13
C LEU A 322 36.61 16.39 29.67
N PHE A 323 35.56 17.13 29.29
CA PHE A 323 34.95 16.97 27.95
C PHE A 323 35.54 17.92 26.88
N ALA A 324 35.89 17.33 25.74
CA ALA A 324 36.19 18.01 24.48
C ALA A 324 34.94 18.09 23.59
N HIS A 325 35.00 18.78 22.44
CA HIS A 325 33.90 18.73 21.47
C HIS A 325 33.80 17.33 20.86
N ALA A 326 32.61 16.73 20.90
CA ALA A 326 32.34 15.50 20.18
C ALA A 326 32.46 15.75 18.67
N ASN A 327 32.98 14.78 17.92
CA ASN A 327 32.98 14.82 16.48
C ASN A 327 31.54 14.74 15.96
N GLU A 328 31.27 15.53 14.92
CA GLU A 328 30.00 15.47 14.19
C GLU A 328 29.82 14.08 13.58
N GLN A 329 28.59 13.57 13.58
CA GLN A 329 28.25 12.33 12.89
C GLN A 329 28.43 12.52 11.38
N GLU A 330 29.32 11.74 10.74
CA GLU A 330 29.56 11.88 9.29
C GLU A 330 28.45 11.28 8.41
N ASP A 331 27.57 10.43 8.97
CA ASP A 331 26.45 9.79 8.25
C ASP A 331 25.10 10.06 8.93
N MET A 332 24.52 11.23 8.70
CA MET A 332 23.07 11.34 8.56
C MET A 332 22.79 11.22 7.06
N VAL A 333 22.85 9.99 6.54
CA VAL A 333 22.35 9.72 5.18
C VAL A 333 20.86 10.05 5.23
N TYR A 334 20.47 11.20 4.69
CA TYR A 334 19.06 11.50 4.49
C TYR A 334 18.43 10.35 3.73
N HIS A 335 17.55 9.59 4.40
CA HIS A 335 16.83 8.51 3.76
C HIS A 335 15.79 9.14 2.85
N THR A 336 16.02 9.10 1.54
CA THR A 336 14.99 9.46 0.56
C THR A 336 14.07 8.27 0.35
N ALA A 337 12.77 8.53 0.16
CA ALA A 337 11.84 7.50 -0.27
C ALA A 337 12.38 6.75 -1.49
N PRO A 338 12.42 5.40 -1.46
CA PRO A 338 12.75 4.61 -2.64
C PRO A 338 11.65 4.80 -3.70
N PRO A 339 11.95 4.58 -4.99
CA PRO A 339 10.92 4.63 -6.03
C PRO A 339 9.78 3.65 -5.72
N GLU A 340 8.58 3.98 -6.19
CA GLU A 340 7.42 3.09 -6.08
C GLU A 340 7.75 1.71 -6.66
N TRP A 341 7.41 0.67 -5.90
CA TRP A 341 7.56 -0.70 -6.36
C TRP A 341 6.57 -0.97 -7.50
N THR A 342 7.08 -1.56 -8.57
CA THR A 342 6.28 -2.01 -9.71
C THR A 342 6.35 -3.52 -9.81
N VAL A 343 5.23 -4.17 -10.17
CA VAL A 343 5.17 -5.62 -10.38
C VAL A 343 6.24 -6.06 -11.39
N PRO A 344 7.23 -6.87 -10.99
CA PRO A 344 8.25 -7.38 -11.90
C PRO A 344 7.64 -8.29 -12.98
N GLU A 345 8.15 -8.24 -14.21
CA GLU A 345 7.65 -9.06 -15.33
C GLU A 345 7.81 -10.58 -15.07
N ASP A 346 8.79 -10.97 -14.27
CA ASP A 346 9.09 -12.35 -13.87
C ASP A 346 8.39 -12.79 -12.57
N SER A 347 7.61 -11.91 -11.93
CA SER A 347 6.85 -12.25 -10.73
C SER A 347 5.66 -13.17 -11.01
N ALA A 348 5.23 -13.94 -10.00
CA ALA A 348 4.04 -14.79 -10.09
C ALA A 348 2.79 -14.02 -10.54
N ILE A 349 2.61 -12.77 -10.08
CA ILE A 349 1.51 -11.89 -10.49
C ILE A 349 1.50 -11.71 -12.02
N ALA A 350 2.66 -11.38 -12.61
CA ALA A 350 2.78 -11.15 -14.04
C ALA A 350 2.64 -12.44 -14.85
N GLN A 351 3.17 -13.55 -14.35
CA GLN A 351 3.14 -14.85 -15.04
C GLN A 351 1.76 -15.51 -15.00
N MET A 352 1.07 -15.46 -13.86
CA MET A 352 -0.27 -16.04 -13.72
C MET A 352 -1.34 -15.16 -14.38
N GLY A 353 -1.18 -13.83 -14.35
CA GLY A 353 -2.12 -12.93 -15.02
C GLY A 353 -3.57 -13.06 -14.55
N VAL A 354 -3.77 -13.38 -13.26
CA VAL A 354 -5.11 -13.47 -12.66
C VAL A 354 -5.78 -12.10 -12.72
N ASP A 355 -6.98 -12.06 -13.30
CA ASP A 355 -7.78 -10.84 -13.45
C ASP A 355 -9.21 -11.05 -12.92
N PRO A 356 -9.44 -10.77 -11.63
CA PRO A 356 -10.75 -10.93 -11.00
C PRO A 356 -11.85 -10.07 -11.63
N THR A 357 -11.51 -9.03 -12.40
CA THR A 357 -12.51 -8.19 -13.08
C THR A 357 -13.20 -8.94 -14.24
N LYS A 358 -12.62 -10.04 -14.71
CA LYS A 358 -13.22 -10.96 -15.68
C LYS A 358 -14.11 -12.03 -15.04
N TRP A 359 -14.13 -12.15 -13.72
CA TRP A 359 -15.01 -13.10 -13.05
C TRP A 359 -16.41 -12.52 -12.91
N THR A 360 -17.39 -13.41 -12.87
CA THR A 360 -18.80 -13.09 -12.62
C THR A 360 -19.21 -13.59 -11.24
N ALA A 361 -20.22 -12.98 -10.63
CA ALA A 361 -20.83 -13.48 -9.40
C ALA A 361 -22.28 -12.99 -9.31
N VAL A 362 -23.11 -13.76 -8.61
CA VAL A 362 -24.43 -13.36 -8.14
C VAL A 362 -24.46 -13.59 -6.64
N ASP A 363 -24.68 -12.52 -5.88
CA ASP A 363 -24.75 -12.64 -4.42
C ASP A 363 -26.09 -13.22 -3.93
N GLY A 364 -26.20 -13.49 -2.62
CA GLY A 364 -27.42 -14.08 -2.05
C GLY A 364 -28.67 -13.19 -2.11
N LEU A 365 -28.55 -11.92 -2.56
CA LEU A 365 -29.67 -11.03 -2.83
C LEU A 365 -30.04 -10.99 -4.33
N GLY A 366 -29.31 -11.72 -5.17
CA GLY A 366 -29.52 -11.76 -6.62
C GLY A 366 -28.90 -10.59 -7.37
N ARG A 367 -27.95 -9.85 -6.77
CA ARG A 367 -27.22 -8.78 -7.47
C ARG A 367 -26.10 -9.41 -8.28
N THR A 368 -26.11 -9.16 -9.59
CA THR A 368 -25.04 -9.60 -10.50
C THR A 368 -23.92 -8.55 -10.56
N LEU A 369 -22.68 -9.00 -10.55
CA LEU A 369 -21.54 -8.10 -10.76
C LEU A 369 -21.55 -7.49 -12.16
N PRO A 370 -21.26 -6.18 -12.29
CA PRO A 370 -21.16 -5.54 -13.60
C PRO A 370 -19.95 -6.08 -14.38
N SER A 371 -20.15 -6.23 -15.69
CA SER A 371 -19.14 -6.62 -16.67
C SER A 371 -18.54 -5.37 -17.35
N SER A 372 -17.50 -5.55 -18.18
CA SER A 372 -16.96 -4.45 -18.98
C SER A 372 -17.98 -3.79 -19.92
N LYS A 373 -19.08 -4.47 -20.25
CA LYS A 373 -20.17 -3.91 -21.06
C LYS A 373 -20.98 -2.87 -20.28
N ASP A 374 -21.04 -3.02 -18.96
CA ASP A 374 -21.83 -2.19 -18.06
C ASP A 374 -21.01 -0.98 -17.56
N VAL A 375 -19.71 -1.16 -17.33
CA VAL A 375 -18.85 -0.16 -16.66
C VAL A 375 -17.69 0.35 -17.50
N GLY A 376 -17.49 -0.18 -18.70
CA GLY A 376 -16.35 0.18 -19.55
C GLY A 376 -15.03 -0.49 -19.11
N LYS A 377 -13.94 -0.04 -19.74
CA LYS A 377 -12.60 -0.61 -19.57
C LYS A 377 -11.95 -0.14 -18.26
N PRO A 378 -10.97 -0.91 -17.72
CA PRO A 378 -10.21 -0.49 -16.55
C PRO A 378 -9.55 0.89 -16.72
N ASN A 379 -9.46 1.65 -15.63
CA ASN A 379 -8.83 2.96 -15.55
C ASN A 379 -7.83 3.04 -14.37
N ASN A 380 -7.19 4.20 -14.18
CA ASN A 380 -6.11 4.38 -13.20
C ASN A 380 -6.55 4.88 -11.82
N LYS A 381 -7.86 4.95 -11.55
CA LYS A 381 -8.39 5.40 -10.27
C LYS A 381 -8.13 4.38 -9.17
N LYS A 382 -8.15 4.83 -7.92
CA LYS A 382 -7.76 4.04 -6.75
C LYS A 382 -8.87 3.93 -5.72
N VAL A 383 -9.01 2.76 -5.11
CA VAL A 383 -9.89 2.54 -3.97
C VAL A 383 -9.06 2.13 -2.78
N GLY A 384 -9.15 2.92 -1.71
CA GLY A 384 -8.60 2.56 -0.40
C GLY A 384 -9.70 2.07 0.54
N ILE A 385 -9.35 1.25 1.53
CA ILE A 385 -10.28 0.84 2.58
C ILE A 385 -9.63 0.95 3.95
N PHE A 386 -10.42 1.34 4.95
CA PHE A 386 -9.98 1.41 6.33
C PHE A 386 -9.88 0.00 6.94
N TYR A 387 -8.79 -0.28 7.65
CA TYR A 387 -8.45 -1.61 8.16
C TYR A 387 -7.93 -1.56 9.60
N TRP A 388 -8.38 -2.48 10.43
CA TRP A 388 -8.03 -2.54 11.85
C TRP A 388 -7.05 -3.68 12.13
N THR A 389 -6.05 -3.38 12.97
CA THR A 389 -4.95 -4.28 13.35
C THR A 389 -4.84 -4.46 14.87
N TRP A 390 -5.93 -4.23 15.59
CA TRP A 390 -5.95 -4.10 17.05
C TRP A 390 -6.57 -5.29 17.80
N HIS A 391 -7.16 -6.29 17.13
CA HIS A 391 -7.91 -7.35 17.80
C HIS A 391 -7.04 -8.19 18.72
N TYR A 392 -5.82 -8.55 18.31
CA TYR A 392 -4.89 -9.36 19.12
C TYR A 392 -4.65 -8.76 20.52
N ASN A 393 -4.61 -7.43 20.62
CA ASN A 393 -4.30 -6.72 21.87
C ASN A 393 -5.39 -6.92 22.93
N PHE A 394 -6.61 -7.20 22.49
CA PHE A 394 -7.77 -7.39 23.36
C PHE A 394 -8.21 -8.86 23.43
N ALA A 395 -7.51 -9.76 22.74
CA ALA A 395 -7.90 -11.15 22.55
C ALA A 395 -8.02 -11.94 23.85
N SER A 396 -7.43 -11.50 24.97
CA SER A 396 -7.63 -12.16 26.26
C SER A 396 -9.06 -12.05 26.81
N ASN A 397 -9.87 -11.12 26.28
CA ASN A 397 -11.26 -10.94 26.70
C ASN A 397 -12.18 -11.97 26.04
N VAL A 398 -13.30 -12.28 26.70
CA VAL A 398 -14.34 -13.13 26.10
C VAL A 398 -15.06 -12.35 24.99
N PRO A 399 -15.15 -12.86 23.75
CA PRO A 399 -15.89 -12.18 22.70
C PRO A 399 -17.39 -12.22 23.00
N TYR A 400 -18.04 -11.07 22.90
CA TYR A 400 -19.47 -10.91 23.20
C TYR A 400 -20.22 -10.38 21.98
N ASN A 401 -21.10 -11.19 21.38
CA ASN A 401 -21.86 -10.80 20.19
C ASN A 401 -23.03 -9.85 20.58
N VAL A 402 -22.91 -8.58 20.19
CA VAL A 402 -23.88 -7.52 20.47
C VAL A 402 -25.18 -7.76 19.70
N ASN A 403 -25.11 -8.06 18.40
CA ASN A 403 -26.29 -8.31 17.57
C ASN A 403 -27.17 -9.42 18.17
N ASN A 404 -26.58 -10.58 18.49
CA ASN A 404 -27.31 -11.71 19.08
C ASN A 404 -27.93 -11.36 20.44
N THR A 405 -27.26 -10.52 21.22
CA THR A 405 -27.77 -10.09 22.53
C THR A 405 -28.95 -9.16 22.39
N ILE A 406 -28.87 -8.19 21.49
CA ILE A 406 -29.97 -7.25 21.22
C ILE A 406 -31.16 -7.99 20.60
N GLU A 407 -30.93 -8.97 19.72
CA GLU A 407 -32.01 -9.79 19.16
C GLU A 407 -32.72 -10.64 20.22
N ALA A 408 -31.97 -11.22 21.16
CA ALA A 408 -32.52 -12.02 22.25
C ALA A 408 -33.20 -11.16 23.34
N TYR A 409 -32.66 -9.97 23.60
CA TYR A 409 -33.10 -9.05 24.66
C TYR A 409 -33.17 -7.61 24.12
N PRO A 410 -34.19 -7.24 23.32
CA PRO A 410 -34.26 -5.92 22.68
C PRO A 410 -34.22 -4.74 23.65
N GLU A 411 -34.78 -4.89 24.85
CA GLU A 411 -34.75 -3.91 25.93
C GLU A 411 -33.33 -3.59 26.41
N SER A 412 -32.39 -4.52 26.23
CA SER A 412 -31.00 -4.34 26.63
C SER A 412 -30.27 -3.28 25.80
N LYS A 413 -30.73 -2.99 24.57
CA LYS A 413 -30.08 -2.04 23.64
C LYS A 413 -29.84 -0.67 24.26
N ASN A 414 -30.76 -0.19 25.10
CA ASN A 414 -30.71 1.14 25.72
C ASN A 414 -30.55 1.09 27.25
N ASP A 415 -30.23 -0.07 27.82
CA ASP A 415 -30.02 -0.25 29.25
C ASP A 415 -28.61 -0.79 29.53
N TYR A 416 -27.77 0.06 30.10
CA TYR A 416 -26.39 -0.31 30.42
C TYR A 416 -26.30 -1.39 31.50
N TYR A 417 -27.27 -1.42 32.43
CA TYR A 417 -27.24 -2.33 33.58
C TYR A 417 -28.09 -3.58 33.38
N HIS A 418 -28.62 -3.79 32.18
CA HIS A 418 -29.39 -4.99 31.86
C HIS A 418 -28.56 -6.26 32.09
N GLU A 419 -29.18 -7.29 32.68
CA GLU A 419 -28.49 -8.52 33.08
C GLU A 419 -27.92 -9.33 31.90
N ALA A 420 -28.45 -9.10 30.69
CA ALA A 420 -27.93 -9.71 29.46
C ALA A 420 -26.47 -9.31 29.23
N TRP A 421 -26.07 -8.09 29.59
CA TRP A 421 -24.73 -7.61 29.35
C TRP A 421 -23.74 -8.12 30.40
N LYS A 422 -23.04 -9.21 30.07
CA LYS A 422 -22.05 -9.82 30.97
C LYS A 422 -20.83 -8.88 31.17
N PRO A 423 -20.36 -8.66 32.41
CA PRO A 423 -19.45 -7.56 32.73
C PRO A 423 -17.96 -7.72 32.33
N ALA A 424 -17.57 -8.73 31.55
CA ALA A 424 -16.15 -9.07 31.33
C ALA A 424 -15.76 -9.40 29.88
N GLY A 425 -16.57 -9.01 28.89
CA GLY A 425 -16.30 -9.28 27.47
C GLY A 425 -15.86 -8.05 26.69
N ALA A 426 -15.15 -8.28 25.58
CA ALA A 426 -15.06 -7.30 24.51
C ALA A 426 -16.24 -7.52 23.57
N TYR A 427 -16.92 -6.44 23.20
CA TYR A 427 -18.12 -6.61 22.40
C TYR A 427 -17.82 -6.49 20.92
N PHE A 428 -18.29 -7.52 20.22
CA PHE A 428 -18.25 -7.69 18.79
C PHE A 428 -19.63 -7.35 18.24
N TRP A 429 -19.72 -6.50 17.22
CA TRP A 429 -21.05 -6.19 16.66
C TRP A 429 -21.72 -7.45 16.09
N ASN A 430 -20.95 -8.37 15.50
CA ASN A 430 -21.38 -9.72 15.11
C ASN A 430 -20.18 -10.69 15.06
N GLU A 431 -20.37 -11.96 14.66
CA GLU A 431 -19.28 -12.92 14.47
C GLU A 431 -18.73 -12.85 13.04
N PRO A 432 -17.40 -12.61 12.87
CA PRO A 432 -16.75 -12.67 11.56
C PRO A 432 -16.87 -14.06 10.93
N LEU A 433 -16.88 -14.14 9.59
CA LEU A 433 -16.96 -15.43 8.88
C LEU A 433 -15.86 -16.40 9.34
N TYR A 434 -14.65 -15.88 9.57
CA TYR A 434 -13.50 -16.66 10.03
C TYR A 434 -13.48 -16.87 11.56
N GLY A 435 -14.56 -16.58 12.27
CA GLY A 435 -14.64 -16.65 13.73
C GLY A 435 -14.01 -15.43 14.42
N TYR A 436 -13.92 -15.46 15.74
CA TYR A 436 -13.29 -14.42 16.55
C TYR A 436 -11.76 -14.51 16.44
N TYR A 437 -11.23 -14.23 15.25
CA TYR A 437 -9.81 -14.30 14.93
C TYR A 437 -9.01 -13.13 15.53
N THR A 438 -7.69 -13.23 15.46
CA THR A 438 -6.77 -12.12 15.72
C THR A 438 -5.89 -11.89 14.51
N GLU A 439 -5.20 -10.75 14.43
CA GLU A 439 -4.22 -10.47 13.37
C GLU A 439 -2.90 -11.25 13.54
N LEU A 440 -2.88 -12.27 14.41
CA LEU A 440 -1.81 -13.27 14.47
C LEU A 440 -2.20 -14.57 13.74
N ASP A 441 -3.42 -14.61 13.18
CA ASP A 441 -3.93 -15.74 12.40
C ASP A 441 -3.57 -15.56 10.90
N ASP A 442 -2.50 -16.24 10.48
CA ASP A 442 -1.97 -16.16 9.11
C ASP A 442 -3.02 -16.58 8.06
N TYR A 443 -3.84 -17.58 8.37
CA TYR A 443 -4.91 -18.03 7.49
C TYR A 443 -5.90 -16.90 7.20
N VAL A 444 -6.32 -16.16 8.22
CA VAL A 444 -7.28 -15.06 8.04
C VAL A 444 -6.64 -13.91 7.26
N LEU A 445 -5.40 -13.54 7.56
CA LEU A 445 -4.72 -12.45 6.86
C LEU A 445 -4.48 -12.78 5.39
N ARG A 446 -4.17 -14.04 5.07
CA ARG A 446 -4.05 -14.53 3.70
C ARG A 446 -5.38 -14.42 2.96
N ASN A 447 -6.48 -14.89 3.57
CA ASN A 447 -7.82 -14.76 2.99
C ASN A 447 -8.24 -13.30 2.80
N HIS A 448 -7.88 -12.40 3.72
CA HIS A 448 -8.11 -10.96 3.54
C HIS A 448 -7.33 -10.39 2.35
N ALA A 449 -6.09 -10.84 2.14
CA ALA A 449 -5.27 -10.43 1.01
C ALA A 449 -5.95 -10.78 -0.33
N GLU A 450 -6.48 -11.99 -0.43
CA GLU A 450 -7.20 -12.50 -1.60
C GLU A 450 -8.53 -11.77 -1.82
N LEU A 451 -9.39 -11.71 -0.79
CA LEU A 451 -10.70 -11.05 -0.89
C LEU A 451 -10.59 -9.59 -1.32
N LEU A 452 -9.63 -8.84 -0.76
CA LEU A 452 -9.43 -7.44 -1.10
C LEU A 452 -8.81 -7.26 -2.50
N ALA A 453 -7.89 -8.15 -2.90
CA ALA A 453 -7.34 -8.17 -4.25
C ALA A 453 -8.44 -8.44 -5.30
N ASP A 454 -9.31 -9.43 -5.03
CA ASP A 454 -10.43 -9.81 -5.90
C ASP A 454 -11.51 -8.73 -6.00
N ALA A 455 -11.74 -7.99 -4.91
CA ALA A 455 -12.60 -6.83 -4.91
C ALA A 455 -12.02 -5.67 -5.74
N GLY A 456 -10.70 -5.65 -5.96
CA GLY A 456 -9.98 -4.60 -6.66
C GLY A 456 -9.59 -3.41 -5.78
N VAL A 457 -9.45 -3.62 -4.47
CA VAL A 457 -8.94 -2.64 -3.51
C VAL A 457 -7.45 -2.41 -3.77
N ASP A 458 -7.03 -1.15 -3.91
CA ASP A 458 -5.64 -0.80 -4.20
C ASP A 458 -4.79 -0.65 -2.95
N PHE A 459 -5.36 -0.15 -1.85
CA PHE A 459 -4.63 0.03 -0.60
C PHE A 459 -5.51 -0.07 0.65
N VAL A 460 -4.88 -0.39 1.77
CA VAL A 460 -5.45 -0.29 3.11
C VAL A 460 -4.72 0.77 3.92
N LEU A 461 -5.45 1.48 4.78
CA LEU A 461 -4.84 2.31 5.82
C LEU A 461 -5.12 1.68 7.18
N PHE A 462 -4.08 1.43 7.97
CA PHE A 462 -4.21 0.90 9.32
C PHE A 462 -4.63 2.00 10.29
N ASP A 463 -5.58 1.66 11.18
CA ASP A 463 -5.99 2.54 12.26
C ASP A 463 -4.90 2.69 13.33
N CYS A 464 -4.35 3.90 13.46
CA CYS A 464 -3.44 4.32 14.52
C CYS A 464 -3.94 5.61 15.17
N THR A 465 -5.26 5.78 15.27
CA THR A 465 -5.90 7.00 15.81
C THR A 465 -6.02 7.01 17.34
N ASN A 466 -5.85 5.85 18.00
CA ASN A 466 -5.99 5.73 19.47
C ASN A 466 -4.63 5.88 20.18
N GLY A 467 -4.45 6.97 20.93
CA GLY A 467 -3.19 7.17 21.68
C GLY A 467 -2.00 7.21 20.73
N ASP A 468 -0.86 6.65 21.13
CA ASP A 468 0.31 6.42 20.26
C ASP A 468 0.48 4.94 19.85
N TYR A 469 -0.59 4.15 19.99
CA TYR A 469 -0.60 2.74 19.61
C TYR A 469 -0.60 2.60 18.09
N THR A 470 0.40 1.87 17.57
CA THR A 470 0.51 1.54 16.14
C THR A 470 0.19 0.08 15.83
N TRP A 471 0.02 -0.77 16.85
CA TRP A 471 -0.34 -2.20 16.74
C TRP A 471 0.70 -3.08 16.02
N GLU A 472 1.98 -2.89 16.34
CA GLU A 472 3.11 -3.53 15.66
C GLU A 472 3.08 -5.05 15.46
N PRO A 473 2.83 -5.88 16.50
CA PRO A 473 2.72 -7.33 16.29
C PRO A 473 1.76 -7.70 15.15
N ALA A 474 0.61 -7.03 15.07
CA ALA A 474 -0.42 -7.31 14.07
C ALA A 474 -0.02 -6.82 12.68
N TYR A 475 0.37 -5.55 12.51
CA TYR A 475 0.74 -5.08 11.17
C TYR A 475 2.00 -5.77 10.65
N MET A 476 2.95 -6.15 11.50
CA MET A 476 4.15 -6.88 11.06
C MET A 476 3.79 -8.27 10.58
N ASN A 477 2.86 -8.96 11.25
CA ASN A 477 2.37 -10.25 10.78
C ASN A 477 1.60 -10.13 9.47
N LEU A 478 0.74 -9.10 9.33
CA LEU A 478 0.06 -8.81 8.08
C LEU A 478 1.04 -8.54 6.94
N LEU A 479 2.06 -7.71 7.15
CA LEU A 479 3.09 -7.43 6.14
C LEU A 479 3.83 -8.70 5.71
N LYS A 480 4.14 -9.60 6.65
CA LYS A 480 4.73 -10.93 6.37
C LYS A 480 3.82 -11.73 5.44
N VAL A 481 2.59 -12.00 5.87
CA VAL A 481 1.63 -12.85 5.15
C VAL A 481 1.24 -12.25 3.80
N TRP A 482 1.08 -10.93 3.71
CA TRP A 482 0.71 -10.27 2.45
C TRP A 482 1.87 -10.20 1.46
N SER A 483 3.11 -10.19 1.92
CA SER A 483 4.28 -10.29 1.05
C SER A 483 4.44 -11.72 0.52
N GLU A 484 4.19 -12.74 1.35
CA GLU A 484 4.11 -14.15 0.94
C GLU A 484 3.00 -14.36 -0.11
N ALA A 485 1.77 -13.91 0.18
CA ALA A 485 0.65 -13.93 -0.76
C ALA A 485 0.98 -13.21 -2.09
N ARG A 486 1.70 -12.09 -2.02
CA ARG A 486 2.14 -11.35 -3.21
C ARG A 486 3.14 -12.13 -4.05
N ALA A 487 4.10 -12.80 -3.40
CA ALA A 487 5.07 -13.66 -4.06
C ALA A 487 4.40 -14.89 -4.72
N GLU A 488 3.27 -15.33 -4.19
CA GLU A 488 2.44 -16.44 -4.71
C GLU A 488 1.50 -16.03 -5.86
N GLY A 489 1.42 -14.74 -6.20
CA GLY A 489 0.65 -14.25 -7.35
C GLY A 489 -0.60 -13.45 -7.00
N ILE A 490 -0.94 -13.31 -5.72
CA ILE A 490 -2.06 -12.46 -5.28
C ILE A 490 -1.62 -11.00 -5.41
N LYS A 491 -2.38 -10.19 -6.16
CA LYS A 491 -2.13 -8.76 -6.27
C LYS A 491 -2.69 -8.03 -5.03
N THR A 492 -2.07 -8.28 -3.88
CA THR A 492 -2.54 -7.77 -2.58
C THR A 492 -2.70 -6.25 -2.60
N PRO A 493 -3.55 -5.66 -1.74
CA PRO A 493 -3.54 -4.22 -1.56
C PRO A 493 -2.19 -3.74 -1.02
N GLN A 494 -1.83 -2.50 -1.36
CA GLN A 494 -0.74 -1.80 -0.69
C GLN A 494 -1.17 -1.33 0.71
N VAL A 495 -0.23 -0.90 1.55
CA VAL A 495 -0.45 -0.57 2.97
C VAL A 495 0.05 0.84 3.29
N GLY A 496 -0.68 1.50 4.19
CA GLY A 496 -0.30 2.78 4.79
C GLY A 496 -0.89 2.92 6.19
N PHE A 497 -0.63 4.05 6.84
CA PHE A 497 -1.06 4.30 8.22
C PHE A 497 -1.89 5.57 8.31
N MET A 498 -3.00 5.50 9.05
CA MET A 498 -3.81 6.65 9.42
C MET A 498 -3.62 6.96 10.90
N MET A 499 -3.17 8.17 11.19
CA MET A 499 -2.88 8.65 12.54
C MET A 499 -4.00 9.57 13.03
N GLN A 500 -3.84 10.10 14.23
CA GLN A 500 -4.82 10.95 14.90
C GLN A 500 -5.23 12.14 14.01
N PHE A 501 -6.48 12.55 14.13
CA PHE A 501 -7.10 13.63 13.36
C PHE A 501 -6.66 15.05 13.78
N GLY A 502 -5.42 15.19 14.25
CA GLY A 502 -4.78 16.45 14.61
C GLY A 502 -3.34 16.23 15.05
N TRP A 503 -2.52 17.28 14.97
CA TRP A 503 -1.14 17.20 15.48
C TRP A 503 -1.12 17.07 17.01
N SER A 504 -0.37 16.09 17.50
CA SER A 504 -0.12 15.89 18.93
C SER A 504 1.23 15.19 19.17
N GLY A 505 1.65 15.09 20.44
CA GLY A 505 2.79 14.26 20.82
C GLY A 505 2.63 12.80 20.41
N ASN A 506 1.39 12.29 20.43
CA ASN A 506 1.08 10.94 19.98
C ASN A 506 1.26 10.79 18.47
N THR A 507 0.84 11.77 17.68
CA THR A 507 1.06 11.77 16.22
C THR A 507 2.53 11.72 15.88
N ARG A 508 3.34 12.52 16.58
CA ARG A 508 4.79 12.47 16.43
C ARG A 508 5.36 11.11 16.84
N SER A 509 4.90 10.53 17.95
CA SER A 509 5.32 9.21 18.44
C SER A 509 4.99 8.11 17.42
N SER A 510 3.73 8.00 16.99
CA SER A 510 3.29 7.01 16.01
C SER A 510 4.02 7.16 14.67
N LEU A 511 4.18 8.38 14.16
CA LEU A 511 4.92 8.64 12.93
C LEU A 511 6.38 8.18 13.03
N TYR A 512 7.02 8.49 14.16
CA TYR A 512 8.38 8.05 14.41
C TYR A 512 8.50 6.53 14.51
N GLN A 513 7.55 5.86 15.19
CA GLN A 513 7.52 4.40 15.30
C GLN A 513 7.44 3.73 13.91
N VAL A 514 6.43 4.07 13.11
CA VAL A 514 6.26 3.43 11.78
C VAL A 514 7.41 3.78 10.85
N TYR A 515 7.91 5.02 10.91
CA TYR A 515 9.04 5.45 10.10
C TYR A 515 10.29 4.64 10.43
N THR A 516 10.63 4.50 11.71
CA THR A 516 11.87 3.84 12.15
C THR A 516 11.82 2.33 12.01
N LYS A 517 10.64 1.71 12.14
CA LYS A 517 10.49 0.25 12.12
C LYS A 517 10.27 -0.34 10.72
N ILE A 518 9.60 0.39 9.83
CA ILE A 518 9.22 -0.13 8.51
C ILE A 518 9.93 0.63 7.40
N TYR A 519 9.70 1.94 7.35
CA TYR A 519 10.03 2.74 6.18
C TYR A 519 11.51 3.05 6.04
N LYS A 520 12.16 3.44 7.14
CA LYS A 520 13.59 3.74 7.17
C LYS A 520 14.46 2.52 6.89
N PRO A 521 14.18 1.32 7.48
CA PRO A 521 14.93 0.11 7.16
C PRO A 521 14.57 -0.49 5.79
N GLY A 522 13.45 -0.09 5.19
CA GLY A 522 13.03 -0.61 3.89
C GLY A 522 12.32 -1.96 3.94
N LEU A 523 11.63 -2.27 5.05
CA LEU A 523 10.91 -3.53 5.18
C LEU A 523 9.62 -3.51 4.35
N TYR A 524 9.39 -4.58 3.59
CA TYR A 524 8.16 -4.79 2.81
C TYR A 524 7.84 -3.64 1.82
N GLN A 525 8.86 -3.11 1.14
CA GLN A 525 8.72 -2.02 0.16
C GLN A 525 7.73 -2.32 -0.98
N ASP A 526 7.58 -3.59 -1.33
CA ASP A 526 6.61 -4.11 -2.30
C ASP A 526 5.14 -3.90 -1.87
N LEU A 527 4.90 -3.72 -0.57
CA LEU A 527 3.57 -3.47 -0.01
C LEU A 527 3.28 -2.00 0.24
N TRP A 528 4.25 -1.08 0.22
CA TRP A 528 3.97 0.31 0.59
C TRP A 528 3.04 1.00 -0.41
N PHE A 529 2.06 1.76 0.09
CA PHE A 529 1.23 2.60 -0.76
C PHE A 529 1.93 3.91 -1.07
N TYR A 530 2.09 4.21 -2.36
CA TYR A 530 2.72 5.42 -2.84
C TYR A 530 1.68 6.41 -3.36
N TRP A 531 1.89 7.68 -3.06
CA TRP A 531 1.12 8.78 -3.60
C TRP A 531 2.04 9.97 -3.90
N GLU A 532 1.87 10.58 -5.07
CA GLU A 532 2.74 11.68 -5.54
C GLU A 532 4.25 11.32 -5.52
N GLY A 533 4.56 10.04 -5.77
CA GLY A 533 5.93 9.52 -5.89
C GLY A 533 6.64 9.21 -4.56
N LYS A 534 5.92 9.24 -3.42
CA LYS A 534 6.47 8.86 -2.10
C LYS A 534 5.47 7.99 -1.34
N PRO A 535 5.93 7.22 -0.34
CA PRO A 535 5.03 6.53 0.58
C PRO A 535 4.05 7.51 1.21
N LEU A 536 2.77 7.15 1.24
CA LEU A 536 1.74 7.99 1.85
C LEU A 536 1.57 7.64 3.33
N VAL A 537 1.46 8.68 4.16
CA VAL A 537 0.94 8.56 5.52
C VAL A 537 -0.20 9.55 5.71
N MET A 538 -1.31 9.07 6.26
CA MET A 538 -2.45 9.92 6.59
C MET A 538 -2.26 10.49 8.00
N ALA A 539 -1.44 11.54 8.10
CA ALA A 539 -1.06 12.18 9.35
C ALA A 539 -0.95 13.70 9.20
N HIS A 540 -1.27 14.41 10.28
CA HIS A 540 -0.96 15.84 10.36
C HIS A 540 0.54 16.03 10.51
N ASN A 541 1.11 17.00 9.80
CA ASN A 541 2.55 17.29 9.81
C ASN A 541 2.89 18.71 10.28
N SER A 542 1.88 19.49 10.67
CA SER A 542 2.01 20.93 10.97
C SER A 542 2.90 21.26 12.17
N GLY A 543 3.19 20.28 13.03
CA GLY A 543 4.09 20.47 14.18
C GLY A 543 5.43 19.73 14.08
N LEU A 544 5.80 19.21 12.90
CA LEU A 544 7.16 18.73 12.67
C LEU A 544 8.15 19.90 12.73
N ASP A 545 9.18 19.76 13.55
CA ASP A 545 10.30 20.70 13.62
C ASP A 545 11.26 20.45 12.47
N LEU A 546 11.23 21.29 11.43
CA LEU A 546 12.10 21.14 10.26
C LEU A 546 13.57 21.52 10.52
N GLU A 547 13.87 22.09 11.69
CA GLU A 547 15.25 22.29 12.14
C GLU A 547 15.81 21.03 12.85
N ASP A 548 14.95 20.10 13.29
CA ASP A 548 15.35 18.75 13.68
C ASP A 548 15.53 17.88 12.42
N GLU A 549 16.75 17.41 12.19
CA GLU A 549 17.11 16.67 10.96
C GLU A 549 16.26 15.41 10.73
N ARG A 550 15.81 14.73 11.79
CA ARG A 550 14.99 13.50 11.69
C ARG A 550 13.55 13.83 11.32
N GLN A 551 13.00 14.89 11.90
CA GLN A 551 11.66 15.37 11.56
C GLN A 551 11.64 15.97 10.14
N ALA A 552 12.70 16.68 9.74
CA ALA A 552 12.90 17.13 8.37
C ALA A 552 13.03 15.95 7.39
N GLU A 553 13.73 14.87 7.77
CA GLU A 553 13.82 13.63 7.00
C GLU A 553 12.43 12.99 6.81
N MET A 554 11.65 12.80 7.89
CA MET A 554 10.28 12.27 7.79
C MET A 554 9.37 13.16 6.93
N ALA A 555 9.46 14.49 7.10
CA ALA A 555 8.71 15.45 6.30
C ALA A 555 9.03 15.35 4.80
N GLN A 556 10.26 14.95 4.45
CA GLN A 556 10.69 14.74 3.06
C GLN A 556 10.40 13.32 2.56
N PHE A 557 10.38 12.33 3.44
CA PHE A 557 10.20 10.92 3.09
C PHE A 557 8.76 10.63 2.66
N PHE A 558 7.76 11.14 3.38
CA PHE A 558 6.35 10.83 3.09
C PHE A 558 5.67 11.88 2.21
N THR A 559 4.64 11.43 1.51
CA THR A 559 3.51 12.29 1.13
C THR A 559 2.52 12.31 2.28
N PHE A 560 2.22 13.50 2.80
CA PHE A 560 1.28 13.69 3.90
C PHE A 560 -0.08 14.10 3.37
N ARG A 561 -1.12 13.49 3.96
CA ARG A 561 -2.49 14.01 3.95
C ARG A 561 -3.00 13.97 5.39
N GLY A 562 -3.34 15.11 5.98
CA GLY A 562 -3.93 15.16 7.30
C GLY A 562 -5.31 14.49 7.31
N GLY A 563 -5.61 13.71 8.35
CA GLY A 563 -6.94 13.16 8.51
C GLY A 563 -7.94 14.24 8.94
N ASP A 564 -9.05 14.36 8.22
CA ASP A 564 -10.20 15.20 8.57
C ASP A 564 -11.28 14.36 9.26
N ALA A 565 -11.51 14.60 10.56
CA ALA A 565 -12.50 13.87 11.36
C ALA A 565 -13.96 14.32 11.16
N SER A 566 -14.18 15.38 10.37
CA SER A 566 -15.48 16.01 10.28
C SER A 566 -16.48 15.19 9.47
N TYR A 567 -17.67 14.95 10.04
CA TYR A 567 -18.78 14.26 9.35
C TYR A 567 -19.66 15.19 8.52
N PHE A 568 -19.73 16.47 8.94
CA PHE A 568 -20.76 17.43 8.49
C PHE A 568 -20.18 18.64 7.76
N GLY A 569 -18.86 18.70 7.69
CA GLY A 569 -18.08 19.71 6.99
C GLY A 569 -16.83 19.07 6.41
N GLY A 570 -16.13 19.77 5.52
CA GLY A 570 -14.92 19.23 4.90
C GLY A 570 -13.84 20.29 4.74
N ASN A 571 -12.60 19.88 4.90
CA ASN A 571 -11.45 20.69 4.56
C ASN A 571 -11.11 20.56 3.06
N ASN A 572 -11.59 21.51 2.26
CA ASN A 572 -11.43 21.50 0.79
C ASN A 572 -10.03 21.96 0.31
N THR A 573 -8.99 21.75 1.11
CA THR A 573 -7.60 22.03 0.70
C THR A 573 -6.91 20.75 0.24
N ASP A 574 -5.75 20.91 -0.40
CA ASP A 574 -4.90 19.83 -0.95
C ASP A 574 -4.06 19.09 0.10
N GLN A 575 -4.34 19.34 1.37
CA GLN A 575 -3.55 18.83 2.49
C GLN A 575 -4.27 17.73 3.28
N TYR A 576 -5.55 17.46 3.01
CA TYR A 576 -6.36 16.60 3.86
C TYR A 576 -7.09 15.53 3.06
N TRP A 577 -7.31 14.39 3.69
CA TRP A 577 -8.26 13.37 3.28
C TRP A 577 -9.28 13.14 4.39
N GLY A 578 -10.47 12.71 4.02
CA GLY A 578 -11.49 12.28 4.97
C GLY A 578 -11.35 10.80 5.32
N TRP A 579 -11.93 10.40 6.45
CA TRP A 579 -12.07 8.97 6.79
C TRP A 579 -13.52 8.50 6.62
N LEU A 580 -14.49 9.33 7.02
CA LEU A 580 -15.92 9.10 6.87
C LEU A 580 -16.66 10.45 6.85
N HIS A 581 -17.72 10.57 6.05
CA HIS A 581 -18.55 11.77 5.96
C HIS A 581 -20.01 11.38 5.65
N VAL A 582 -20.98 12.20 6.06
CA VAL A 582 -22.40 11.97 5.70
C VAL A 582 -22.68 12.41 4.26
N TYR A 583 -23.76 11.92 3.66
CA TYR A 583 -24.18 12.41 2.34
C TYR A 583 -24.70 13.88 2.41
N PRO A 584 -24.38 14.73 1.43
CA PRO A 584 -23.37 14.54 0.39
C PRO A 584 -21.96 14.66 0.97
N GLN A 585 -21.05 13.80 0.52
CA GLN A 585 -19.72 13.69 1.11
C GLN A 585 -18.83 14.90 0.81
N ALA A 586 -17.92 15.19 1.73
CA ALA A 586 -16.86 16.17 1.50
C ALA A 586 -15.99 15.78 0.28
N LEU A 587 -15.54 16.80 -0.46
CA LEU A 587 -14.68 16.65 -1.63
C LEU A 587 -13.30 17.23 -1.32
N TYR A 588 -12.32 16.36 -1.14
CA TYR A 588 -10.92 16.74 -0.92
C TYR A 588 -10.27 16.97 -2.28
N LYS A 589 -9.63 18.13 -2.46
CA LYS A 589 -9.26 18.64 -3.78
C LYS A 589 -7.77 18.83 -3.91
N ASN A 590 -7.25 18.51 -5.10
CA ASN A 590 -5.91 18.92 -5.51
C ASN A 590 -5.82 20.45 -5.64
N ALA A 591 -4.59 20.97 -5.67
CA ALA A 591 -4.31 22.40 -5.86
C ALA A 591 -4.92 23.00 -7.15
N ASP A 592 -5.16 22.17 -8.17
CA ASP A 592 -5.80 22.58 -9.44
C ASP A 592 -7.34 22.59 -9.38
N GLY A 593 -7.92 22.16 -8.26
CA GLY A 593 -9.36 22.10 -8.02
C GLY A 593 -10.05 20.79 -8.44
N SER A 594 -9.33 19.83 -9.02
CA SER A 594 -9.83 18.47 -9.25
C SER A 594 -10.09 17.75 -7.93
N VAL A 595 -11.05 16.81 -7.91
CA VAL A 595 -11.36 16.03 -6.71
C VAL A 595 -10.33 14.91 -6.59
N GLU A 596 -9.45 15.03 -5.59
CA GLU A 596 -8.47 14.01 -5.27
C GLU A 596 -9.17 12.81 -4.63
N MET A 597 -10.01 13.07 -3.63
CA MET A 597 -10.56 12.03 -2.78
C MET A 597 -11.96 12.38 -2.24
N THR A 598 -12.80 11.36 -2.06
CA THR A 598 -13.98 11.41 -1.20
C THR A 598 -14.17 10.08 -0.47
N THR A 599 -15.01 10.07 0.56
CA THR A 599 -15.28 8.88 1.39
C THR A 599 -16.59 8.21 1.02
N VAL A 600 -16.68 6.91 1.27
CA VAL A 600 -17.94 6.18 1.32
C VAL A 600 -17.95 5.28 2.56
N GLY A 601 -19.11 5.10 3.16
CA GLY A 601 -19.29 4.29 4.35
C GLY A 601 -20.61 3.54 4.29
N THR A 602 -20.65 2.34 4.86
CA THR A 602 -21.85 1.50 4.83
C THR A 602 -22.92 2.01 5.79
N CYS A 603 -22.52 2.62 6.91
CA CYS A 603 -23.34 3.40 7.85
C CYS A 603 -22.50 4.52 8.50
N MET A 604 -23.12 5.36 9.35
CA MET A 604 -22.48 6.41 10.12
C MET A 604 -23.07 6.50 11.52
N ASN A 605 -22.18 6.70 12.49
CA ASN A 605 -22.48 7.12 13.86
C ASN A 605 -22.86 8.62 13.90
N ALA A 606 -23.94 8.96 13.19
CA ALA A 606 -24.44 10.32 13.02
C ALA A 606 -25.97 10.33 13.11
N ASP A 607 -26.52 11.30 13.84
CA ASP A 607 -27.94 11.57 13.93
C ASP A 607 -28.39 12.41 12.74
N TRP A 608 -29.33 11.91 11.94
CA TRP A 608 -29.80 12.60 10.73
C TRP A 608 -30.80 13.73 10.99
N GLU A 609 -31.45 13.74 12.15
CA GLU A 609 -32.40 14.80 12.51
C GLU A 609 -31.66 16.03 13.04
N ASN A 610 -30.67 15.80 13.90
CA ASN A 610 -29.93 16.84 14.59
C ASN A 610 -28.60 17.21 13.92
N MET A 611 -28.12 16.37 12.98
CA MET A 611 -26.85 16.54 12.28
C MET A 611 -25.66 16.65 13.25
N VAL A 612 -25.62 15.75 14.23
CA VAL A 612 -24.57 15.63 15.25
C VAL A 612 -24.05 14.20 15.34
N LEU A 613 -22.86 14.03 15.91
CA LEU A 613 -22.32 12.71 16.23
C LEU A 613 -23.25 12.01 17.23
N SER A 614 -23.50 10.71 17.02
CA SER A 614 -24.41 9.91 17.84
C SER A 614 -23.90 8.49 17.99
N ALA A 615 -24.16 7.83 19.12
CA ALA A 615 -23.85 6.41 19.26
C ALA A 615 -24.58 5.61 18.17
N GLN A 616 -24.00 4.50 17.73
CA GLN A 616 -24.60 3.63 16.71
C GLN A 616 -25.94 3.00 17.18
N ASN A 617 -26.17 2.89 18.48
CA ASN A 617 -27.47 2.49 19.03
C ASN A 617 -28.44 3.67 19.27
N GLY A 618 -28.04 4.90 18.93
CA GLY A 618 -28.82 6.10 19.11
C GLY A 618 -30.08 6.15 18.25
N ALA A 619 -31.02 7.01 18.64
CA ALA A 619 -32.16 7.33 17.80
C ALA A 619 -31.70 8.05 16.52
N HIS A 620 -32.44 7.86 15.43
CA HIS A 620 -32.19 8.56 14.16
C HIS A 620 -30.76 8.39 13.61
N ASN A 621 -30.12 7.25 13.89
CA ASN A 621 -28.79 6.97 13.39
C ASN A 621 -28.82 6.69 11.87
N MET A 622 -27.76 7.08 11.16
CA MET A 622 -27.60 6.84 9.72
C MET A 622 -27.08 5.42 9.46
N GLY A 623 -27.93 4.43 9.69
CA GLY A 623 -27.63 3.00 9.49
C GLY A 623 -27.52 2.57 8.02
N ARG A 624 -27.27 1.29 7.79
CA ARG A 624 -27.18 0.68 6.45
C ARG A 624 -28.45 0.82 5.61
N SER A 625 -29.61 0.85 6.23
CA SER A 625 -30.91 1.03 5.58
C SER A 625 -31.26 2.50 5.31
N PHE A 626 -30.50 3.44 5.86
CA PHE A 626 -30.76 4.88 5.76
C PHE A 626 -30.50 5.41 4.34
N SER A 627 -31.14 6.54 4.03
CA SER A 627 -30.81 7.39 2.90
C SER A 627 -31.11 8.83 3.25
N MET A 628 -30.22 9.75 2.90
CA MET A 628 -30.41 11.19 3.13
C MET A 628 -31.46 11.76 2.17
N ASP A 629 -31.40 11.42 0.89
CA ASP A 629 -32.54 11.62 -0.01
C ASP A 629 -33.57 10.52 0.26
N ARG A 630 -34.67 10.89 0.93
CA ARG A 630 -35.75 9.95 1.29
C ARG A 630 -36.45 9.32 0.07
N ASN A 631 -36.20 9.82 -1.14
CA ASN A 631 -36.71 9.25 -2.38
C ASN A 631 -35.66 8.41 -3.14
N TYR A 632 -34.43 8.34 -2.63
CA TYR A 632 -33.39 7.55 -3.24
C TYR A 632 -33.80 6.08 -3.28
N SER A 633 -33.56 5.49 -4.43
CA SER A 633 -33.71 4.06 -4.66
C SER A 633 -32.82 3.66 -5.82
N TYR A 634 -32.33 2.43 -5.77
CA TYR A 634 -31.70 1.79 -6.92
C TYR A 634 -32.46 0.51 -7.25
N SER A 635 -32.25 -0.03 -8.45
CA SER A 635 -32.93 -1.25 -8.86
C SER A 635 -32.06 -2.12 -9.74
N TYR A 636 -32.28 -3.42 -9.65
CA TYR A 636 -31.69 -4.43 -10.52
C TYR A 636 -32.75 -5.46 -10.90
N THR A 637 -32.46 -6.26 -11.92
CA THR A 637 -33.35 -7.34 -12.35
C THR A 637 -32.74 -8.66 -11.90
N TYR A 638 -33.53 -9.47 -11.22
CA TYR A 638 -33.16 -10.81 -10.81
C TYR A 638 -34.29 -11.78 -11.12
N ARG A 639 -33.98 -12.90 -11.79
CA ARG A 639 -34.95 -13.93 -12.19
C ARG A 639 -36.19 -13.37 -12.90
N GLY A 640 -35.97 -12.39 -13.78
CA GLY A 640 -37.02 -11.72 -14.56
C GLY A 640 -37.89 -10.72 -13.78
N ARG A 641 -37.57 -10.44 -12.51
CA ARG A 641 -38.28 -9.49 -11.66
C ARG A 641 -37.39 -8.28 -11.38
N LYS A 642 -37.97 -7.08 -11.49
CA LYS A 642 -37.30 -5.85 -11.05
C LYS A 642 -37.40 -5.75 -9.53
N ILE A 643 -36.26 -5.70 -8.85
CA ILE A 643 -36.15 -5.45 -7.41
C ILE A 643 -35.83 -3.96 -7.25
N VAL A 644 -36.65 -3.25 -6.48
CA VAL A 644 -36.46 -1.83 -6.16
C VAL A 644 -36.04 -1.73 -4.70
N CYS A 645 -34.80 -1.29 -4.48
CA CYS A 645 -34.19 -1.17 -3.17
C CYS A 645 -34.37 0.27 -2.68
N SER A 646 -35.00 0.44 -1.52
CA SER A 646 -35.20 1.73 -0.88
C SER A 646 -35.27 1.56 0.63
N THR A 647 -35.24 2.67 1.37
CA THR A 647 -35.31 2.67 2.84
C THR A 647 -36.54 1.93 3.39
N ASN A 648 -37.64 1.94 2.63
CA ASN A 648 -38.93 1.35 3.03
C ASN A 648 -39.06 -0.14 2.64
N MET A 649 -38.04 -0.73 2.02
CA MET A 649 -38.04 -2.15 1.65
C MET A 649 -37.92 -3.02 2.91
N GLU A 650 -38.61 -4.16 2.92
CA GLU A 650 -38.43 -5.18 3.96
C GLU A 650 -36.97 -5.65 3.96
N ASN A 651 -36.36 -5.72 5.15
CA ASN A 651 -34.94 -6.07 5.33
C ASN A 651 -33.98 -5.19 4.51
N SER A 652 -34.29 -3.91 4.34
CA SER A 652 -33.46 -2.91 3.61
C SER A 652 -32.01 -2.87 4.08
N LYS A 653 -31.71 -3.25 5.33
CA LYS A 653 -30.35 -3.40 5.89
C LYS A 653 -29.45 -4.37 5.12
N PHE A 654 -29.99 -5.32 4.36
CA PHE A 654 -29.18 -6.22 3.52
C PHE A 654 -28.74 -5.57 2.21
N TYR A 655 -29.48 -4.56 1.74
CA TYR A 655 -29.29 -3.94 0.43
C TYR A 655 -28.34 -2.74 0.46
N GLY A 656 -27.92 -2.27 1.64
CA GLY A 656 -26.94 -1.19 1.77
C GLY A 656 -27.38 0.08 1.05
N ILE A 657 -28.57 0.59 1.38
CA ILE A 657 -29.16 1.78 0.74
C ILE A 657 -28.24 2.99 0.94
N ASN A 658 -27.78 3.19 2.17
CA ASN A 658 -26.85 4.26 2.53
C ASN A 658 -25.54 4.12 1.75
N PHE A 659 -25.02 2.90 1.67
CA PHE A 659 -23.77 2.62 0.96
C PHE A 659 -23.91 2.94 -0.53
N GLN A 660 -25.00 2.52 -1.17
CA GLN A 660 -25.22 2.77 -2.59
C GLN A 660 -25.46 4.25 -2.89
N GLU A 661 -26.19 4.99 -2.05
CA GLU A 661 -26.38 6.45 -2.20
C GLU A 661 -25.03 7.19 -2.15
N GLN A 662 -24.18 6.81 -1.20
CA GLN A 662 -22.83 7.36 -1.08
C GLN A 662 -21.96 7.03 -2.30
N TRP A 663 -21.99 5.80 -2.79
CA TRP A 663 -21.26 5.41 -4.00
C TRP A 663 -21.77 6.15 -5.24
N ASP A 664 -23.08 6.28 -5.42
CA ASP A 664 -23.65 6.97 -6.57
C ASP A 664 -23.22 8.45 -6.59
N TYR A 665 -23.18 9.10 -5.42
CA TYR A 665 -22.61 10.45 -5.31
C TYR A 665 -21.12 10.48 -5.64
N ALA A 666 -20.33 9.58 -5.04
CA ALA A 666 -18.89 9.50 -5.27
C ALA A 666 -18.56 9.27 -6.76
N LEU A 667 -19.33 8.43 -7.46
CA LEU A 667 -19.21 8.22 -8.90
C LEU A 667 -19.55 9.50 -9.69
N SER A 668 -20.55 10.27 -9.24
CA SER A 668 -20.98 11.50 -9.93
C SER A 668 -19.97 12.65 -9.84
N VAL A 669 -19.15 12.69 -8.78
CA VAL A 669 -18.13 13.73 -8.56
C VAL A 669 -16.74 13.35 -9.07
N ASP A 670 -16.60 12.13 -9.60
CA ASP A 670 -15.44 11.65 -10.37
C ASP A 670 -14.07 11.85 -9.69
N PRO A 671 -13.87 11.40 -8.44
CA PRO A 671 -12.60 11.56 -7.73
C PRO A 671 -11.50 10.65 -8.30
N GLN A 672 -10.24 10.96 -7.99
CA GLN A 672 -9.12 10.04 -8.26
C GLN A 672 -9.09 8.85 -7.29
N ILE A 673 -9.50 9.10 -6.04
CA ILE A 673 -9.54 8.13 -4.95
C ILE A 673 -10.93 8.07 -4.31
N ILE A 674 -11.42 6.87 -4.02
CA ILE A 674 -12.50 6.66 -3.05
C ILE A 674 -11.93 5.89 -1.86
N PHE A 675 -12.18 6.39 -0.64
CA PHE A 675 -11.81 5.70 0.60
C PHE A 675 -13.07 5.12 1.27
N VAL A 676 -13.04 3.81 1.54
CA VAL A 676 -14.17 3.06 2.10
C VAL A 676 -13.98 2.84 3.59
N THR A 677 -15.01 3.12 4.39
CA THR A 677 -15.05 2.80 5.82
C THR A 677 -16.14 1.77 6.10
N GLY A 678 -15.79 0.50 6.38
CA GLY A 678 -14.44 -0.08 6.43
C GLY A 678 -14.44 -1.60 6.19
N TRP A 679 -13.30 -2.26 6.41
CA TRP A 679 -13.17 -3.72 6.24
C TRP A 679 -13.64 -4.50 7.48
N ASN A 680 -12.93 -4.37 8.61
CA ASN A 680 -12.98 -5.32 9.73
C ASN A 680 -12.97 -4.68 11.15
N GLU A 681 -13.69 -3.59 11.40
CA GLU A 681 -13.83 -3.01 12.74
C GLU A 681 -14.83 -3.81 13.58
N TRP A 682 -14.49 -5.04 13.93
CA TRP A 682 -15.47 -5.93 14.57
C TRP A 682 -15.82 -5.54 16.00
N ILE A 683 -14.90 -4.86 16.70
CA ILE A 683 -15.03 -4.54 18.12
C ILE A 683 -15.28 -3.05 18.34
N MET A 684 -15.95 -2.72 19.46
CA MET A 684 -16.12 -1.34 19.89
C MET A 684 -16.06 -1.18 21.42
N GLY A 685 -16.11 0.07 21.89
CA GLY A 685 -16.37 0.37 23.29
C GLY A 685 -17.87 0.32 23.63
N ARG A 686 -18.19 0.15 24.91
CA ARG A 686 -19.57 0.27 25.42
C ARG A 686 -19.56 1.16 26.65
N ASN A 687 -20.35 2.23 26.61
CA ASN A 687 -20.34 3.27 27.63
C ASN A 687 -21.71 3.38 28.32
N VAL A 688 -21.72 3.81 29.58
CA VAL A 688 -22.97 4.11 30.30
C VAL A 688 -23.77 5.16 29.53
N GLU A 689 -23.06 6.16 29.02
CA GLU A 689 -23.58 7.18 28.12
C GLU A 689 -22.47 7.57 27.12
N TRP A 690 -22.84 7.76 25.86
CA TRP A 690 -21.96 8.34 24.84
C TRP A 690 -22.76 9.21 23.89
N CYS A 691 -22.32 10.45 23.66
CA CYS A 691 -23.00 11.44 22.80
C CYS A 691 -24.50 11.62 23.13
N GLY A 692 -24.86 11.60 24.42
CA GLY A 692 -26.22 11.72 24.91
C GLY A 692 -27.05 10.43 24.83
N VAL A 693 -26.48 9.33 24.34
CA VAL A 693 -27.16 8.03 24.19
C VAL A 693 -26.80 7.12 25.36
N ALA A 694 -27.81 6.66 26.09
CA ALA A 694 -27.65 5.67 27.16
C ALA A 694 -27.22 4.31 26.58
N ASN A 695 -26.37 3.58 27.30
CA ASN A 695 -25.75 2.35 26.81
C ASN A 695 -25.04 2.54 25.46
N GLY A 696 -24.34 3.67 25.30
CA GLY A 696 -23.82 4.11 24.01
C GLY A 696 -22.71 3.22 23.46
N PHE A 697 -22.92 2.74 22.24
CA PHE A 697 -21.90 2.08 21.41
C PHE A 697 -21.36 3.07 20.35
N PRO A 698 -20.11 3.54 20.46
CA PRO A 698 -19.63 4.66 19.62
C PRO A 698 -19.51 4.36 18.12
N ASP A 699 -18.95 3.20 17.79
CA ASP A 699 -18.40 2.92 16.45
C ASP A 699 -19.17 1.86 15.69
N GLN A 700 -19.64 0.83 16.39
CA GLN A 700 -20.33 -0.33 15.83
C GLN A 700 -21.48 -0.74 16.76
N CYS A 701 -22.47 -1.52 16.32
CA CYS A 701 -23.51 -1.99 17.24
C CYS A 701 -24.16 -3.31 16.79
N ASP A 702 -24.85 -3.30 15.66
CA ASP A 702 -25.66 -4.43 15.17
C ASP A 702 -25.62 -4.50 13.64
N ASP A 703 -26.32 -5.46 13.05
CA ASP A 703 -26.41 -5.62 11.59
C ASP A 703 -26.85 -4.33 10.85
N GLU A 704 -27.53 -3.39 11.51
CA GLU A 704 -27.98 -2.13 10.91
C GLU A 704 -26.94 -1.00 11.07
N ASN A 705 -26.26 -0.94 12.22
CA ASN A 705 -25.45 0.21 12.64
C ASN A 705 -23.96 -0.15 12.81
N SER A 706 -23.43 -0.90 11.83
CA SER A 706 -22.02 -1.32 11.81
C SER A 706 -21.40 -1.07 10.43
N ARG A 707 -20.11 -0.72 10.34
CA ARG A 707 -19.47 -0.17 9.13
C ARG A 707 -18.78 -1.20 8.21
N ASP A 708 -18.68 -2.45 8.65
CA ASP A 708 -17.81 -3.45 8.03
C ASP A 708 -18.34 -3.99 6.68
N CYS A 709 -17.39 -4.28 5.79
CA CYS A 709 -17.60 -4.99 4.54
C CYS A 709 -17.13 -6.45 4.58
N GLU A 710 -16.35 -6.84 5.60
CA GLU A 710 -15.91 -8.23 5.78
C GLU A 710 -17.13 -9.17 5.93
N PRO A 711 -17.12 -10.35 5.29
CA PRO A 711 -18.20 -11.32 5.45
C PRO A 711 -18.46 -11.73 6.90
N SER A 712 -19.73 -11.90 7.27
CA SER A 712 -20.14 -12.34 8.62
C SER A 712 -20.77 -13.74 8.62
N LYS A 713 -20.70 -14.44 9.75
CA LYS A 713 -21.55 -15.64 9.98
C LYS A 713 -23.02 -15.29 10.23
N GLY A 714 -23.30 -14.02 10.50
CA GLY A 714 -24.63 -13.48 10.74
C GLY A 714 -25.47 -13.36 9.46
N ALA A 715 -26.58 -12.63 9.56
CA ALA A 715 -27.53 -12.52 8.46
C ALA A 715 -27.02 -11.73 7.25
N LEU A 716 -25.97 -10.90 7.44
CA LEU A 716 -25.38 -10.09 6.36
C LEU A 716 -24.54 -10.93 5.37
N LYS A 717 -24.01 -12.08 5.79
CA LYS A 717 -23.17 -12.96 4.95
C LYS A 717 -22.10 -12.16 4.18
N ASP A 718 -22.03 -12.32 2.86
CA ASP A 718 -21.12 -11.64 1.93
C ASP A 718 -21.78 -10.49 1.13
N TYR A 719 -22.97 -10.02 1.55
CA TYR A 719 -23.73 -9.03 0.78
C TYR A 719 -22.96 -7.71 0.62
N TYR A 720 -22.28 -7.25 1.66
CA TYR A 720 -21.50 -6.00 1.59
C TYR A 720 -20.20 -6.16 0.82
N TYR A 721 -19.60 -7.35 0.86
CA TYR A 721 -18.44 -7.68 0.03
C TYR A 721 -18.77 -7.57 -1.46
N TYR A 722 -19.85 -8.20 -1.93
CA TYR A 722 -20.22 -8.12 -3.36
C TYR A 722 -20.79 -6.76 -3.77
N GLN A 723 -21.40 -6.01 -2.85
CA GLN A 723 -21.77 -4.62 -3.12
C GLN A 723 -20.53 -3.73 -3.29
N LEU A 724 -19.50 -3.92 -2.47
CA LEU A 724 -18.20 -3.28 -2.58
C LEU A 724 -17.57 -3.60 -3.95
N VAL A 725 -17.45 -4.89 -4.30
CA VAL A 725 -16.87 -5.33 -5.59
C VAL A 725 -17.61 -4.69 -6.77
N ALA A 726 -18.94 -4.69 -6.75
CA ALA A 726 -19.75 -4.11 -7.83
C ALA A 726 -19.48 -2.60 -8.00
N ASN A 727 -19.37 -1.86 -6.90
CA ASN A 727 -19.13 -0.44 -6.94
C ASN A 727 -17.68 -0.08 -7.31
N ILE A 728 -16.70 -0.87 -6.87
CA ILE A 728 -15.32 -0.73 -7.32
C ILE A 728 -15.23 -0.91 -8.84
N ARG A 729 -15.92 -1.92 -9.41
CA ARG A 729 -16.00 -2.09 -10.88
C ARG A 729 -16.67 -0.91 -11.58
N ARG A 730 -17.72 -0.32 -11.00
CA ARG A 730 -18.34 0.91 -11.54
C ARG A 730 -17.39 2.10 -11.55
N PHE A 731 -16.52 2.20 -10.55
CA PHE A 731 -15.56 3.29 -10.44
C PHE A 731 -14.31 3.11 -11.31
N LYS A 732 -13.75 1.90 -11.32
CA LYS A 732 -12.48 1.55 -11.96
C LYS A 732 -12.62 0.91 -13.33
N GLY A 733 -13.82 0.47 -13.73
CA GLY A 733 -14.05 -0.33 -14.93
C GLY A 733 -13.73 -1.82 -14.72
N ALA A 734 -13.94 -2.64 -15.76
CA ALA A 734 -13.65 -4.07 -15.74
C ALA A 734 -13.11 -4.55 -17.09
N SER A 735 -12.27 -5.59 -17.07
CA SER A 735 -11.75 -6.22 -18.29
C SER A 735 -12.84 -6.97 -19.05
N SER A 736 -12.70 -7.03 -20.37
CA SER A 736 -13.58 -7.84 -21.20
C SER A 736 -13.30 -9.33 -21.01
N TYR A 737 -14.36 -10.14 -21.03
CA TYR A 737 -14.24 -11.59 -21.00
C TYR A 737 -13.45 -12.11 -22.20
N ASP A 738 -12.68 -13.16 -21.95
CA ASP A 738 -11.98 -13.89 -22.99
C ASP A 738 -12.99 -14.70 -23.83
N VAL A 739 -12.78 -14.72 -25.15
CA VAL A 739 -13.70 -15.36 -26.09
C VAL A 739 -13.00 -16.50 -26.80
N GLN A 740 -13.48 -17.73 -26.61
CA GLN A 740 -12.96 -18.87 -27.35
C GLN A 740 -13.49 -18.85 -28.78
N ALA A 741 -12.61 -18.54 -29.72
CA ALA A 741 -12.98 -18.35 -31.12
C ALA A 741 -13.01 -19.66 -31.92
N VAL A 742 -12.36 -20.73 -31.44
CA VAL A 742 -12.13 -21.96 -32.20
C VAL A 742 -12.64 -23.17 -31.43
N SER A 743 -13.44 -23.99 -32.10
CA SER A 743 -13.86 -25.30 -31.59
C SER A 743 -12.70 -26.31 -31.71
N LYS A 744 -12.43 -27.03 -30.62
CA LYS A 744 -11.36 -28.01 -30.51
C LYS A 744 -11.84 -29.24 -29.74
N SER A 745 -11.91 -30.38 -30.41
CA SER A 745 -12.12 -31.66 -29.73
C SER A 745 -10.86 -32.06 -28.97
N ILE A 746 -11.02 -32.55 -27.75
CA ILE A 746 -9.93 -33.06 -26.92
C ILE A 746 -10.13 -34.56 -26.73
N ASP A 747 -9.07 -35.34 -26.89
CA ASP A 747 -9.02 -36.70 -26.38
C ASP A 747 -8.53 -36.67 -24.94
N ILE A 748 -9.44 -36.80 -23.98
CA ILE A 748 -9.11 -36.71 -22.55
C ILE A 748 -8.21 -37.84 -22.06
N HIS A 749 -8.06 -38.94 -22.82
CA HIS A 749 -7.11 -40.03 -22.49
C HIS A 749 -5.78 -39.90 -23.26
N GLY A 750 -5.65 -38.84 -24.06
CA GLY A 750 -4.44 -38.52 -24.82
C GLY A 750 -3.41 -37.70 -24.03
N ALA A 751 -2.46 -37.12 -24.75
CA ALA A 751 -1.43 -36.27 -24.16
C ALA A 751 -1.98 -34.89 -23.75
N LEU A 752 -1.49 -34.35 -22.63
CA LEU A 752 -1.90 -33.05 -22.09
C LEU A 752 -1.53 -31.87 -23.01
N ASP A 753 -0.57 -32.03 -23.91
CA ASP A 753 -0.13 -30.98 -24.84
C ASP A 753 -1.23 -30.53 -25.82
N ALA A 754 -2.30 -31.31 -25.98
CA ALA A 754 -3.51 -30.89 -26.68
C ALA A 754 -4.14 -29.62 -26.09
N TRP A 755 -3.93 -29.36 -24.79
CA TRP A 755 -4.40 -28.16 -24.07
C TRP A 755 -3.46 -26.95 -24.19
N ASN A 756 -2.31 -27.10 -24.87
CA ASN A 756 -1.36 -26.00 -25.10
C ASN A 756 -1.67 -25.22 -26.38
N ASP A 757 -2.77 -25.55 -27.09
CA ASP A 757 -3.22 -24.77 -28.23
C ASP A 757 -3.59 -23.35 -27.77
N PRO A 758 -2.96 -22.29 -28.31
CA PRO A 758 -3.17 -20.90 -27.87
C PRO A 758 -4.59 -20.38 -28.18
N SER A 759 -5.41 -21.13 -28.91
CA SER A 759 -6.82 -20.80 -29.12
C SER A 759 -7.75 -21.22 -27.97
N ILE A 760 -7.26 -22.04 -27.03
CA ILE A 760 -8.00 -22.44 -25.83
C ILE A 760 -7.80 -21.38 -24.75
N VAL A 761 -8.91 -20.87 -24.20
CA VAL A 761 -8.85 -19.89 -23.12
C VAL A 761 -8.39 -20.58 -21.83
N THR A 762 -7.45 -19.94 -21.14
CA THR A 762 -6.94 -20.39 -19.84
C THR A 762 -7.46 -19.46 -18.75
N TYR A 763 -7.96 -20.07 -17.67
CA TYR A 763 -8.53 -19.41 -16.50
C TYR A 763 -7.63 -19.71 -15.31
N ASN A 764 -6.76 -18.77 -14.97
CA ASN A 764 -5.81 -18.93 -13.87
C ASN A 764 -6.44 -18.50 -12.53
N HIS A 765 -5.99 -19.16 -11.46
CA HIS A 765 -6.27 -18.83 -10.07
C HIS A 765 -4.94 -18.73 -9.29
N TYR A 766 -4.99 -18.22 -8.06
CA TYR A 766 -3.81 -18.05 -7.23
C TYR A 766 -3.25 -19.42 -6.80
N ALA A 767 -1.93 -19.53 -6.69
CA ALA A 767 -1.30 -20.68 -6.05
C ALA A 767 -1.19 -20.46 -4.53
N GLY A 768 -0.98 -21.53 -3.77
CA GLY A 768 -0.71 -21.45 -2.34
C GLY A 768 -1.97 -21.44 -1.47
N GLY A 769 -3.09 -21.99 -1.97
CA GLY A 769 -4.32 -22.18 -1.17
C GLY A 769 -4.14 -23.08 0.06
N ARG A 770 -2.99 -23.74 0.24
CA ARG A 770 -2.64 -24.59 1.39
C ARG A 770 -2.25 -23.80 2.67
N TYR A 771 -3.01 -22.81 3.08
CA TYR A 771 -2.86 -22.30 4.45
C TYR A 771 -3.67 -23.18 5.37
N ASP A 772 -3.02 -24.18 5.96
CA ASP A 772 -3.60 -24.87 7.12
C ASP A 772 -3.76 -23.83 8.24
N ARG A 773 -4.91 -23.84 8.89
CA ARG A 773 -5.18 -23.01 10.06
C ARG A 773 -4.89 -23.84 11.30
N ASP A 774 -4.04 -23.30 12.15
CA ASP A 774 -3.83 -23.75 13.54
C ASP A 774 -3.48 -22.49 14.33
N ALA A 775 -4.52 -21.81 14.82
CA ALA A 775 -4.39 -20.47 15.37
C ALA A 775 -5.35 -20.23 16.54
N ASP A 776 -4.83 -19.53 17.54
CA ASP A 776 -5.63 -19.03 18.65
C ASP A 776 -6.48 -17.83 18.21
N GLY A 777 -7.75 -17.86 18.59
CA GLY A 777 -8.65 -16.74 18.49
C GLY A 777 -8.76 -15.99 19.81
N TRP A 778 -9.89 -15.32 20.01
CA TRP A 778 -10.18 -14.65 21.27
C TRP A 778 -10.49 -15.63 22.40
N ALA A 779 -10.17 -15.22 23.62
CA ALA A 779 -10.24 -15.98 24.87
C ALA A 779 -9.60 -17.36 24.75
N THR A 780 -10.41 -18.42 24.85
CA THR A 780 -9.97 -19.81 24.77
C THR A 780 -10.37 -20.46 23.44
N THR A 781 -10.71 -19.66 22.43
CA THR A 781 -11.04 -20.18 21.10
C THR A 781 -9.77 -20.56 20.36
N HIS A 782 -9.82 -21.67 19.64
CA HIS A 782 -8.73 -22.20 18.87
C HIS A 782 -9.31 -22.79 17.59
N TYR A 783 -8.78 -22.39 16.45
CA TYR A 783 -9.30 -22.73 15.13
C TYR A 783 -8.32 -23.64 14.40
N VAL A 784 -8.82 -24.78 13.95
CA VAL A 784 -8.06 -25.75 13.14
C VAL A 784 -8.77 -25.98 11.82
N ASN A 785 -8.03 -25.94 10.72
CA ASN A 785 -8.52 -26.25 9.38
C ASN A 785 -7.37 -26.76 8.50
N ASP A 786 -7.41 -28.02 8.11
CA ASP A 786 -6.47 -28.67 7.18
C ASP A 786 -7.18 -29.07 5.86
N GLY A 787 -8.24 -28.33 5.51
CA GLY A 787 -9.19 -28.74 4.47
C GLY A 787 -8.65 -28.71 3.04
N VAL A 788 -7.54 -28.02 2.77
CA VAL A 788 -7.04 -27.85 1.39
C VAL A 788 -6.21 -29.06 0.97
N ARG A 789 -6.86 -30.01 0.30
CA ARG A 789 -6.19 -31.21 -0.22
C ARG A 789 -5.70 -31.05 -1.67
N ASN A 790 -6.43 -30.27 -2.49
CA ASN A 790 -6.13 -30.02 -3.90
C ASN A 790 -6.24 -28.50 -4.15
N ASP A 791 -5.10 -27.82 -4.24
CA ASP A 791 -4.97 -26.38 -4.49
C ASP A 791 -5.06 -26.09 -5.99
N ILE A 792 -6.15 -25.49 -6.45
CA ILE A 792 -6.53 -25.34 -7.85
C ILE A 792 -5.94 -24.05 -8.41
N ILE A 793 -5.11 -24.17 -9.46
CA ILE A 793 -4.37 -23.04 -10.02
C ILE A 793 -4.76 -22.71 -11.46
N THR A 794 -5.35 -23.65 -12.20
CA THR A 794 -5.67 -23.42 -13.61
C THR A 794 -6.87 -24.25 -14.05
N ALA A 795 -7.77 -23.62 -14.80
CA ALA A 795 -8.84 -24.29 -15.51
C ALA A 795 -8.82 -23.94 -17.00
N LYS A 796 -9.23 -24.88 -17.85
CA LYS A 796 -9.45 -24.66 -19.28
C LYS A 796 -10.74 -25.33 -19.72
N VAL A 797 -11.35 -24.76 -20.76
CA VAL A 797 -12.56 -25.30 -21.37
C VAL A 797 -12.34 -25.40 -22.87
N SER A 798 -12.76 -26.52 -23.46
CA SER A 798 -12.83 -26.65 -24.91
C SER A 798 -14.18 -27.26 -25.33
N TYR A 799 -14.48 -27.21 -26.62
CA TYR A 799 -15.77 -27.67 -27.12
C TYR A 799 -15.74 -28.16 -28.56
N ASP A 800 -16.70 -29.02 -28.87
CA ASP A 800 -17.09 -29.36 -30.24
C ASP A 800 -18.62 -29.38 -30.42
N ARG A 801 -19.09 -29.96 -31.53
CA ARG A 801 -20.53 -30.02 -31.83
C ARG A 801 -21.33 -30.83 -30.82
N LYS A 802 -20.71 -31.77 -30.10
CA LYS A 802 -21.36 -32.73 -29.21
C LYS A 802 -20.97 -32.53 -27.75
N ASN A 803 -19.72 -32.18 -27.48
CA ASN A 803 -19.15 -32.24 -26.14
C ASN A 803 -18.53 -30.90 -25.71
N LEU A 804 -18.52 -30.70 -24.39
CA LEU A 804 -17.59 -29.82 -23.68
C LEU A 804 -16.48 -30.67 -23.08
N TYR A 805 -15.28 -30.11 -23.04
CA TYR A 805 -14.11 -30.70 -22.42
C TYR A 805 -13.64 -29.74 -21.34
N PHE A 806 -13.45 -30.24 -20.13
CA PHE A 806 -12.90 -29.47 -19.02
C PHE A 806 -11.54 -30.01 -18.63
N PHE A 807 -10.67 -29.09 -18.23
CA PHE A 807 -9.36 -29.34 -17.65
C PHE A 807 -9.28 -28.53 -16.36
N VAL A 808 -8.81 -29.15 -15.29
CA VAL A 808 -8.44 -28.47 -14.06
C VAL A 808 -7.11 -29.02 -13.58
N GLU A 809 -6.24 -28.11 -13.16
CA GLU A 809 -4.88 -28.37 -12.71
C GLU A 809 -4.68 -27.83 -11.30
N THR A 810 -3.98 -28.61 -10.49
CA THR A 810 -3.63 -28.28 -9.12
C THR A 810 -2.12 -28.08 -8.95
N THR A 811 -1.72 -27.41 -7.87
CA THR A 811 -0.29 -27.18 -7.55
C THR A 811 0.48 -28.49 -7.41
N ASP A 812 -0.11 -29.47 -6.73
CA ASP A 812 0.47 -30.80 -6.51
C ASP A 812 -0.35 -31.88 -7.20
N ALA A 813 0.19 -33.11 -7.23
CA ALA A 813 -0.51 -34.29 -7.72
C ALA A 813 -1.89 -34.45 -7.05
N LEU A 814 -2.91 -34.75 -7.86
CA LEU A 814 -4.28 -34.87 -7.37
C LEU A 814 -4.40 -36.01 -6.36
N THR A 815 -5.14 -35.77 -5.28
CA THR A 815 -5.50 -36.83 -4.35
C THR A 815 -6.37 -37.88 -5.03
N ALA A 816 -6.39 -39.10 -4.47
CA ALA A 816 -7.25 -40.16 -4.99
C ALA A 816 -8.74 -39.72 -4.98
N PRO A 817 -9.53 -40.13 -5.99
CA PRO A 817 -10.97 -39.89 -6.03
C PRO A 817 -11.66 -40.69 -4.93
N ASP A 818 -11.79 -40.09 -3.75
CA ASP A 818 -12.45 -40.68 -2.59
C ASP A 818 -13.93 -40.22 -2.48
N SER A 819 -14.60 -40.64 -1.41
CA SER A 819 -16.02 -40.33 -1.20
C SER A 819 -16.32 -38.94 -0.62
N GLY A 820 -15.31 -38.16 -0.26
CA GLY A 820 -15.48 -36.87 0.39
C GLY A 820 -15.30 -35.72 -0.58
N ASN A 821 -16.38 -35.09 -1.07
CA ASN A 821 -16.37 -33.77 -1.72
C ASN A 821 -15.28 -33.51 -2.80
N TRP A 822 -14.83 -34.53 -3.55
CA TRP A 822 -13.65 -34.49 -4.44
C TRP A 822 -13.90 -33.79 -5.77
N MET A 823 -13.06 -32.80 -6.11
CA MET A 823 -13.00 -32.09 -7.39
C MET A 823 -14.36 -31.89 -8.06
N ARG A 824 -15.14 -30.96 -7.50
CA ARG A 824 -16.49 -30.61 -7.94
C ARG A 824 -16.46 -29.52 -8.98
N LEU A 825 -17.30 -29.66 -9.99
CA LEU A 825 -17.55 -28.63 -11.00
C LEU A 825 -18.99 -28.15 -10.90
N LEU A 826 -19.17 -26.87 -10.61
CA LEU A 826 -20.46 -26.17 -10.61
C LEU A 826 -20.67 -25.47 -11.97
N LEU A 827 -21.87 -25.58 -12.54
CA LEU A 827 -22.19 -25.00 -13.85
C LEU A 827 -23.51 -24.22 -13.79
N ASP A 828 -23.44 -22.96 -14.21
CA ASP A 828 -24.56 -22.05 -14.48
C ASP A 828 -24.59 -21.79 -16.00
N THR A 829 -25.54 -22.41 -16.67
CA THR A 829 -25.61 -22.58 -18.12
C THR A 829 -26.64 -21.68 -18.79
N ARG A 830 -27.42 -20.92 -18.01
CA ARG A 830 -28.48 -20.05 -18.52
C ARG A 830 -28.85 -18.99 -17.49
N VAL A 831 -29.43 -17.89 -17.98
CA VAL A 831 -29.99 -16.88 -17.09
C VAL A 831 -31.17 -17.47 -16.31
N ALA A 832 -31.08 -17.45 -14.98
CA ALA A 832 -32.13 -17.92 -14.10
C ALA A 832 -33.45 -17.13 -14.31
N THR A 833 -34.57 -17.83 -14.19
CA THR A 833 -35.93 -17.26 -14.30
C THR A 833 -36.71 -17.43 -13.00
N ALA A 834 -37.92 -16.87 -12.90
CA ALA A 834 -38.74 -17.02 -11.69
C ALA A 834 -39.05 -18.48 -11.35
N ASP A 835 -39.08 -19.38 -12.35
CA ASP A 835 -39.38 -20.80 -12.20
C ASP A 835 -38.13 -21.68 -12.14
N SER A 836 -36.94 -21.05 -12.17
CA SER A 836 -35.66 -21.75 -12.04
C SER A 836 -35.55 -22.47 -10.69
N LYS A 837 -35.05 -23.70 -10.73
CA LYS A 837 -34.80 -24.55 -9.56
C LYS A 837 -33.33 -24.60 -9.18
N ASP A 838 -32.56 -23.65 -9.68
CA ASP A 838 -31.11 -23.61 -9.60
C ASP A 838 -30.69 -23.35 -8.13
N TRP A 839 -29.67 -24.07 -7.64
CA TRP A 839 -29.12 -23.84 -6.28
C TRP A 839 -28.02 -22.81 -6.38
N GLU A 840 -28.17 -21.65 -5.72
CA GLU A 840 -27.17 -20.57 -5.76
C GLU A 840 -26.72 -20.25 -7.22
N GLU A 841 -27.69 -20.14 -8.13
CA GLU A 841 -27.55 -19.98 -9.60
C GLU A 841 -27.08 -21.20 -10.40
N PHE A 842 -26.55 -22.25 -9.75
CA PHE A 842 -26.06 -23.42 -10.46
C PHE A 842 -27.17 -24.43 -10.80
N GLU A 843 -27.29 -24.77 -12.08
CA GLU A 843 -28.17 -25.85 -12.53
C GLU A 843 -27.56 -27.22 -12.33
N TYR A 844 -26.24 -27.34 -12.48
CA TYR A 844 -25.56 -28.62 -12.49
C TYR A 844 -24.38 -28.62 -11.54
N ILE A 845 -24.19 -29.78 -10.92
CA ILE A 845 -22.99 -30.11 -10.16
C ILE A 845 -22.45 -31.44 -10.68
N LEU A 846 -21.15 -31.46 -10.94
CA LEU A 846 -20.42 -32.68 -11.21
C LEU A 846 -19.71 -33.11 -9.92
N ASN A 847 -19.75 -34.40 -9.64
CA ASN A 847 -18.95 -35.05 -8.61
C ASN A 847 -19.24 -34.59 -7.17
N ARG A 848 -20.48 -34.18 -6.90
CA ARG A 848 -20.94 -33.97 -5.51
C ARG A 848 -20.89 -35.28 -4.72
N THR A 849 -21.27 -36.37 -5.38
CA THR A 849 -21.18 -37.75 -4.88
C THR A 849 -19.95 -38.44 -5.46
N ALA A 850 -19.38 -39.35 -4.68
CA ALA A 850 -18.18 -40.11 -5.04
C ALA A 850 -18.33 -40.77 -6.42
N PRO A 851 -17.30 -40.73 -7.29
CA PRO A 851 -17.35 -41.45 -8.54
C PRO A 851 -17.38 -42.96 -8.30
N ASP A 852 -18.10 -43.69 -9.16
CA ASP A 852 -18.11 -45.15 -9.15
C ASP A 852 -17.56 -45.72 -10.48
N SER A 853 -17.67 -47.04 -10.67
CA SER A 853 -17.21 -47.72 -11.90
C SER A 853 -17.77 -47.16 -13.23
N ARG A 854 -18.81 -46.32 -13.17
CA ARG A 854 -19.46 -45.68 -14.32
C ARG A 854 -18.87 -44.30 -14.67
N GLY A 855 -18.08 -43.69 -13.78
CA GLY A 855 -17.48 -42.36 -13.98
C GLY A 855 -17.93 -41.32 -12.94
N LEU A 856 -17.65 -40.04 -13.21
CA LEU A 856 -18.06 -38.91 -12.36
C LEU A 856 -19.58 -38.70 -12.47
N VAL A 857 -20.25 -38.42 -11.35
CA VAL A 857 -21.72 -38.25 -11.34
C VAL A 857 -22.10 -36.82 -11.69
N LEU A 858 -22.84 -36.62 -12.78
CA LEU A 858 -23.45 -35.33 -13.12
C LEU A 858 -24.88 -35.29 -12.59
N GLU A 859 -25.18 -34.25 -11.82
CA GLU A 859 -26.50 -34.04 -11.22
C GLU A 859 -27.08 -32.68 -11.61
N ARG A 860 -28.41 -32.59 -11.66
CA ARG A 860 -29.17 -31.37 -11.92
C ARG A 860 -29.89 -30.93 -10.65
N SER A 861 -29.91 -29.63 -10.39
CA SER A 861 -30.60 -29.06 -9.22
C SER A 861 -32.10 -29.17 -9.36
N THR A 862 -32.75 -29.50 -8.24
CA THR A 862 -34.21 -29.58 -8.11
C THR A 862 -34.76 -28.52 -7.13
N GLY A 863 -33.91 -27.61 -6.66
CA GLY A 863 -34.23 -26.51 -5.76
C GLY A 863 -33.65 -26.73 -4.36
N GLY A 864 -33.02 -25.70 -3.77
CA GLY A 864 -32.21 -25.86 -2.56
C GLY A 864 -31.06 -26.83 -2.78
N TRP A 865 -30.47 -27.40 -1.72
CA TRP A 865 -29.40 -28.39 -1.84
C TRP A 865 -29.93 -29.80 -2.19
N ASN A 866 -30.74 -29.89 -3.25
CA ASN A 866 -31.36 -31.15 -3.71
C ASN A 866 -31.04 -31.40 -5.18
N TRP A 867 -30.57 -32.61 -5.48
CA TRP A 867 -29.95 -32.94 -6.76
C TRP A 867 -30.48 -34.26 -7.30
N GLU A 868 -30.66 -34.35 -8.62
CA GLU A 868 -31.02 -35.58 -9.32
C GLU A 868 -29.93 -35.98 -10.33
N THR A 869 -29.54 -37.25 -10.35
CA THR A 869 -28.54 -37.73 -11.31
C THR A 869 -29.07 -37.69 -12.74
N VAL A 870 -28.32 -37.03 -13.64
CA VAL A 870 -28.65 -36.93 -15.07
C VAL A 870 -27.67 -37.67 -15.99
N GLY A 871 -26.49 -38.06 -15.49
CA GLY A 871 -25.55 -38.85 -16.26
C GLY A 871 -24.26 -39.20 -15.53
N TYR A 872 -23.42 -40.00 -16.18
CA TYR A 872 -22.08 -40.38 -15.72
C TYR A 872 -21.06 -39.91 -16.77
N MET A 873 -20.04 -39.18 -16.32
CA MET A 873 -19.06 -38.52 -17.19
C MET A 873 -17.76 -39.31 -17.21
N ASP A 874 -17.20 -39.46 -18.41
CA ASP A 874 -15.85 -39.99 -18.60
C ASP A 874 -14.81 -38.96 -18.17
N TYR A 875 -13.76 -39.43 -17.52
CA TYR A 875 -12.70 -38.60 -16.96
C TYR A 875 -11.37 -39.30 -17.01
N SER A 876 -10.29 -38.52 -16.95
CA SER A 876 -8.93 -39.03 -16.77
C SER A 876 -8.21 -38.19 -15.73
N VAL A 877 -7.29 -38.82 -15.01
CA VAL A 877 -6.39 -38.17 -14.07
C VAL A 877 -4.96 -38.45 -14.52
N THR A 878 -4.17 -37.41 -14.71
CA THR A 878 -2.74 -37.51 -15.01
C THR A 878 -2.00 -36.57 -14.08
N ASP A 879 -1.34 -37.14 -13.07
CA ASP A 879 -0.60 -36.39 -12.04
C ASP A 879 -1.46 -35.34 -11.33
N ASN A 880 -1.24 -34.05 -11.59
CA ASN A 880 -1.97 -32.91 -11.03
C ASN A 880 -3.15 -32.42 -11.88
N VAL A 881 -3.52 -33.16 -12.94
CA VAL A 881 -4.57 -32.74 -13.89
C VAL A 881 -5.75 -33.70 -13.90
N LEU A 882 -6.97 -33.14 -13.82
CA LEU A 882 -8.24 -33.82 -14.07
C LEU A 882 -8.82 -33.30 -15.40
N GLN A 883 -9.17 -34.23 -16.29
CA GLN A 883 -9.86 -33.94 -17.54
C GLN A 883 -11.24 -34.60 -17.56
N VAL A 884 -12.26 -33.88 -18.04
CA VAL A 884 -13.64 -34.38 -18.08
C VAL A 884 -14.29 -34.08 -19.42
N THR A 885 -15.03 -35.06 -19.97
CA THR A 885 -15.90 -34.84 -21.14
C THR A 885 -17.36 -34.82 -20.72
N ILE A 886 -18.08 -33.74 -21.05
CA ILE A 886 -19.52 -33.60 -20.78
C ILE A 886 -20.31 -33.43 -22.09
N PRO A 887 -21.26 -34.33 -22.40
CA PRO A 887 -22.16 -34.14 -23.54
C PRO A 887 -23.01 -32.88 -23.40
N ARG A 888 -22.97 -32.01 -24.41
CA ARG A 888 -23.67 -30.71 -24.42
C ARG A 888 -25.18 -30.81 -24.22
N ASN A 889 -25.79 -31.91 -24.66
CA ASN A 889 -27.23 -32.14 -24.53
C ASN A 889 -27.67 -32.40 -23.08
N LEU A 890 -26.78 -32.88 -22.20
CA LEU A 890 -27.08 -33.06 -20.78
C LEU A 890 -27.13 -31.72 -20.03
N LEU A 891 -26.44 -30.70 -20.57
CA LEU A 891 -26.38 -29.35 -19.99
C LEU A 891 -27.39 -28.39 -20.65
N ASP A 892 -28.35 -28.89 -21.42
CA ASP A 892 -29.24 -28.05 -22.24
C ASP A 892 -28.47 -27.13 -23.24
N LEU A 893 -27.22 -27.43 -23.59
CA LEU A 893 -26.34 -26.64 -24.47
C LEU A 893 -26.12 -27.29 -25.85
N GLY A 894 -27.07 -28.10 -26.31
CA GLY A 894 -26.99 -28.85 -27.58
C GLY A 894 -26.74 -28.00 -28.85
N PRO A 895 -26.62 -28.64 -30.03
CA PRO A 895 -26.26 -27.98 -31.28
C PRO A 895 -27.16 -26.77 -31.61
N GLY A 896 -26.55 -25.69 -32.11
CA GLY A 896 -27.27 -24.46 -32.49
C GLY A 896 -27.44 -23.43 -31.37
N LYS A 897 -27.09 -23.78 -30.12
CA LYS A 897 -27.00 -22.82 -29.02
C LYS A 897 -25.59 -22.23 -28.94
N ARG A 898 -25.51 -20.92 -28.74
CA ARG A 898 -24.25 -20.26 -28.34
C ARG A 898 -23.82 -20.82 -26.99
N LEU A 899 -22.54 -21.10 -26.85
CA LEU A 899 -21.96 -21.49 -25.57
C LEU A 899 -21.60 -20.22 -24.82
N GLU A 900 -22.36 -19.93 -23.76
CA GLU A 900 -22.16 -18.83 -22.83
C GLU A 900 -22.66 -19.30 -21.48
N PHE A 901 -21.75 -19.51 -20.53
CA PHE A 901 -22.04 -20.08 -19.22
C PHE A 901 -20.97 -19.70 -18.20
N ASN A 902 -21.31 -19.81 -16.92
CA ASN A 902 -20.42 -19.59 -15.80
C ASN A 902 -20.06 -20.94 -15.17
N PHE A 903 -18.84 -21.07 -14.67
CA PHE A 903 -18.39 -22.29 -14.01
C PHE A 903 -17.39 -22.03 -12.89
N LYS A 904 -17.29 -22.99 -11.97
CA LYS A 904 -16.38 -22.97 -10.83
C LYS A 904 -15.92 -24.38 -10.52
N TRP A 905 -14.63 -24.51 -10.19
CA TRP A 905 -14.11 -25.71 -9.55
C TRP A 905 -13.98 -25.49 -8.05
N CYS A 906 -14.25 -26.53 -7.27
CA CYS A 906 -14.09 -26.50 -5.83
C CYS A 906 -13.79 -27.91 -5.31
N ASP A 907 -13.11 -27.97 -4.18
CA ASP A 907 -12.69 -29.22 -3.58
C ASP A 907 -12.76 -29.15 -2.06
N ASN A 908 -13.28 -30.21 -1.45
CA ASN A 908 -13.41 -30.36 0.01
C ASN A 908 -14.26 -29.30 0.74
N ASN A 909 -15.18 -28.65 0.03
CA ASN A 909 -16.22 -27.77 0.58
C ASN A 909 -17.63 -28.23 0.19
N LEU A 910 -18.66 -27.45 0.56
CA LEU A 910 -20.07 -27.69 0.23
C LEU A 910 -20.56 -29.06 0.70
N ALA A 911 -20.16 -29.52 1.89
CA ALA A 911 -20.59 -30.83 2.40
C ALA A 911 -22.13 -30.91 2.56
N ASP A 912 -22.73 -29.82 3.02
CA ASP A 912 -24.16 -29.66 3.33
C ASP A 912 -24.88 -28.63 2.44
N GLY A 913 -24.16 -28.01 1.51
CA GLY A 913 -24.69 -27.00 0.61
C GLY A 913 -24.72 -25.59 1.18
N ASP A 914 -23.96 -25.29 2.24
CA ASP A 914 -23.69 -23.91 2.61
C ASP A 914 -22.68 -23.27 1.67
N ILE A 915 -23.14 -22.33 0.86
CA ILE A 915 -22.30 -21.56 -0.08
C ILE A 915 -21.18 -20.80 0.62
N MET A 916 -21.34 -20.45 1.90
CA MET A 916 -20.29 -19.74 2.66
C MET A 916 -19.06 -20.63 2.93
N SER A 917 -19.19 -21.97 2.84
CA SER A 917 -18.03 -22.87 2.95
C SER A 917 -17.01 -22.70 1.81
N LEU A 918 -17.37 -22.03 0.71
CA LEU A 918 -16.43 -21.66 -0.36
C LEU A 918 -15.39 -20.60 0.06
N TYR A 919 -15.52 -20.05 1.26
CA TYR A 919 -14.55 -19.13 1.87
C TYR A 919 -13.72 -19.81 2.96
N THR A 920 -14.29 -20.81 3.65
CA THR A 920 -13.71 -21.36 4.87
C THR A 920 -13.14 -22.75 4.69
N ASP A 921 -13.65 -23.54 3.76
CA ASP A 921 -13.35 -24.97 3.69
C ASP A 921 -12.71 -25.30 2.34
N GLY A 922 -11.70 -26.18 2.37
CA GLY A 922 -11.06 -26.67 1.16
C GLY A 922 -10.58 -25.55 0.24
N ASP A 923 -10.75 -25.76 -1.07
CA ASP A 923 -10.35 -24.78 -2.08
C ASP A 923 -11.46 -24.52 -3.11
N ALA A 924 -11.48 -23.31 -3.66
CA ALA A 924 -12.44 -22.89 -4.67
C ALA A 924 -11.79 -21.93 -5.67
N ALA A 925 -11.90 -22.27 -6.95
CA ALA A 925 -11.36 -21.47 -8.05
C ALA A 925 -12.50 -21.03 -9.01
N PRO A 926 -12.85 -19.73 -9.05
CA PRO A 926 -12.37 -18.66 -8.15
C PRO A 926 -12.95 -18.71 -6.74
N GLY A 927 -12.41 -17.98 -5.76
CA GLY A 927 -12.90 -17.96 -4.37
C GLY A 927 -14.34 -17.45 -4.16
N GLY A 928 -15.00 -17.83 -3.06
CA GLY A 928 -16.31 -17.30 -2.67
C GLY A 928 -17.45 -17.60 -3.68
N ARG A 929 -18.24 -16.60 -4.08
CA ARG A 929 -19.28 -16.74 -5.14
C ARG A 929 -18.78 -16.41 -6.55
N PHE A 930 -17.51 -16.05 -6.72
CA PHE A 930 -16.97 -15.76 -8.04
C PHE A 930 -16.96 -17.02 -8.92
N CYS A 931 -17.16 -16.83 -10.21
CA CYS A 931 -17.14 -17.87 -11.23
C CYS A 931 -16.32 -17.39 -12.44
N PHE A 932 -15.69 -18.33 -13.13
CA PHE A 932 -15.16 -18.09 -14.46
C PHE A 932 -16.30 -17.98 -15.47
N HIS A 933 -16.12 -17.14 -16.49
CA HIS A 933 -17.09 -16.97 -17.58
C HIS A 933 -16.54 -17.55 -18.88
N PHE A 934 -17.26 -18.52 -19.45
CA PHE A 934 -16.94 -19.09 -20.74
C PHE A 934 -17.89 -18.55 -21.82
N THR A 935 -17.32 -18.09 -22.93
CA THR A 935 -18.13 -17.70 -24.09
C THR A 935 -17.42 -17.97 -25.41
N THR A 936 -18.20 -18.34 -26.44
CA THR A 936 -17.72 -18.47 -27.81
C THR A 936 -18.14 -17.28 -28.65
N ARG A 937 -17.43 -17.05 -29.78
CA ARG A 937 -17.97 -16.18 -30.84
C ARG A 937 -19.35 -16.70 -31.25
N ASN A 938 -20.25 -15.79 -31.62
CA ASN A 938 -21.50 -16.18 -32.27
C ASN A 938 -21.14 -17.11 -33.42
N GLU A 939 -21.60 -18.36 -33.36
CA GLU A 939 -21.74 -19.16 -34.56
C GLU A 939 -22.80 -18.41 -35.39
N GLU A 940 -22.38 -17.43 -36.20
CA GLU A 940 -23.20 -17.03 -37.34
C GLU A 940 -23.34 -18.27 -38.19
N PHE A 941 -24.37 -19.07 -37.90
CA PHE A 941 -24.83 -20.06 -38.84
C PHE A 941 -25.08 -19.29 -40.14
N PRO A 942 -24.41 -19.64 -41.24
CA PRO A 942 -24.50 -18.90 -42.48
C PRO A 942 -25.85 -19.12 -43.16
N TYR A 943 -26.98 -19.14 -42.42
CA TYR A 943 -28.30 -19.12 -43.01
C TYR A 943 -28.47 -17.87 -43.86
N LEU A 944 -27.98 -16.70 -43.43
CA LEU A 944 -28.04 -15.50 -44.26
C LEU A 944 -27.13 -15.60 -45.49
N THR A 945 -25.90 -16.10 -45.35
CA THR A 945 -24.94 -16.22 -46.46
C THR A 945 -25.35 -17.31 -47.46
N VAL A 946 -25.82 -18.47 -46.99
CA VAL A 946 -26.34 -19.56 -47.83
C VAL A 946 -27.68 -19.16 -48.47
N THR A 947 -28.56 -18.45 -47.77
CA THR A 947 -29.80 -17.91 -48.37
C THR A 947 -29.49 -16.83 -49.40
N LEU A 948 -28.52 -15.94 -49.15
CA LEU A 948 -28.06 -14.94 -50.13
C LEU A 948 -27.39 -15.59 -51.33
N ILE A 949 -26.62 -16.67 -51.15
CA ILE A 949 -26.02 -17.44 -52.25
C ILE A 949 -27.09 -18.19 -53.05
N ILE A 950 -28.09 -18.79 -52.39
CA ILE A 950 -29.21 -19.47 -53.06
C ILE A 950 -30.09 -18.45 -53.79
N VAL A 951 -30.40 -17.31 -53.18
CA VAL A 951 -31.15 -16.21 -53.81
C VAL A 951 -30.35 -15.64 -54.98
N ALA A 952 -29.05 -15.42 -54.84
CA ALA A 952 -28.19 -14.98 -55.94
C ALA A 952 -28.13 -16.02 -57.07
N ALA A 953 -28.05 -17.31 -56.77
CA ALA A 953 -28.07 -18.39 -57.76
C ALA A 953 -29.42 -18.47 -58.49
N VAL A 954 -30.55 -18.32 -57.78
CA VAL A 954 -31.90 -18.30 -58.37
C VAL A 954 -32.11 -17.03 -59.23
N VAL A 955 -31.62 -15.87 -58.78
CA VAL A 955 -31.67 -14.62 -59.54
C VAL A 955 -30.80 -14.71 -60.79
N LEU A 956 -29.59 -15.27 -60.71
CA LEU A 956 -28.70 -15.47 -61.86
C LEU A 956 -29.29 -16.48 -62.87
N ALA A 957 -29.91 -17.56 -62.39
CA ALA A 957 -30.63 -18.51 -63.25
C ALA A 957 -31.86 -17.86 -63.92
N GLY A 958 -32.58 -17.00 -63.20
CA GLY A 958 -33.70 -16.22 -63.73
C GLY A 958 -33.26 -15.21 -64.80
N ILE A 959 -32.16 -14.48 -64.58
CA ILE A 959 -31.58 -13.53 -65.53
C ILE A 959 -31.08 -14.26 -66.79
N GLY A 960 -30.43 -15.41 -66.65
CA GLY A 960 -30.00 -16.25 -67.78
C GLY A 960 -31.17 -16.74 -68.64
N THR A 961 -32.30 -17.08 -68.01
CA THR A 961 -33.52 -17.52 -68.71
C THR A 961 -34.19 -16.36 -69.46
N ILE A 962 -34.22 -15.16 -68.88
CA ILE A 962 -34.77 -13.95 -69.50
C ILE A 962 -33.88 -13.47 -70.68
N LEU A 963 -32.55 -13.53 -70.55
CA LEU A 963 -31.63 -13.23 -71.64
C LEU A 963 -31.74 -14.26 -72.77
N GLY A 964 -31.87 -15.56 -72.45
CA GLY A 964 -32.08 -16.62 -73.44
C GLY A 964 -33.39 -16.46 -74.22
N LEU A 965 -34.47 -16.03 -73.56
CA LEU A 965 -35.76 -15.74 -74.21
C LEU A 965 -35.72 -14.47 -75.07
N LYS A 966 -34.98 -13.43 -74.67
CA LYS A 966 -34.76 -12.22 -75.50
C LYS A 966 -33.87 -12.50 -76.71
N LEU A 967 -32.84 -13.33 -76.58
CA LEU A 967 -31.97 -13.74 -77.70
C LEU A 967 -32.70 -14.65 -78.71
N LYS A 968 -33.60 -15.53 -78.27
CA LYS A 968 -34.50 -16.28 -79.18
C LYS A 968 -35.50 -15.38 -79.91
N LYS A 969 -36.04 -14.33 -79.26
CA LYS A 969 -36.91 -13.34 -79.93
C LYS A 969 -36.16 -12.48 -80.95
N LEU A 970 -34.88 -12.15 -80.70
CA LEU A 970 -34.05 -11.40 -81.64
C LEU A 970 -33.61 -12.23 -82.86
N LYS A 971 -33.40 -13.54 -82.69
CA LYS A 971 -33.05 -14.45 -83.81
C LYS A 971 -34.22 -14.75 -84.75
N VAL A 972 -35.47 -14.63 -84.28
CA VAL A 972 -36.67 -14.81 -85.12
C VAL A 972 -37.03 -13.52 -85.91
N ILE A 973 -36.40 -12.38 -85.59
CA ILE A 973 -36.61 -11.11 -86.29
C ILE A 973 -35.50 -10.85 -87.34
N SER A 974 -34.37 -11.56 -87.32
CA SER A 974 -33.34 -11.43 -88.38
C SER A 974 -33.51 -12.39 -89.56
N ASP A 975 -34.46 -13.34 -89.50
CA ASP A 975 -34.72 -14.33 -90.56
C ASP A 975 -36.10 -14.12 -91.23
N LYS A 976 -36.58 -12.87 -91.31
CA LYS A 976 -37.75 -12.48 -92.12
C LYS A 976 -37.50 -11.23 -92.95
#